data_AF-A0A7L4GX07-F1
#
_entry.id   AF-A0A7L4GX07-F1
#
_cell.length_a   1.000
_cell.length_b   1.000
_cell.length_c   1.000
_cell.angle_alpha   90.00
_cell.angle_beta   90.00
_cell.angle_gamma   90.00
#
_symmetry.space_group_name_H-M   'P 1'
#
loop_
_entity.id
_entity.type
_entity.pdbx_description
1 polymer ?
#
loop_
_entity_poly.entity_id
_entity_poly.type
_entity_poly.pdbx_seq_one_letter_code
_entity_poly.pdbx_strand_id
1 'polypeptide(L)'
;MAGEERALAVLLRALQGLTLKDFQEFRTKLSEVQVEGGWNIPKDLLAKATHPRTLVSCMGQNYSEDTAMDVAIGLFEEMNQRDLAEKLLDEKVKEFQRRYREHVAREFRRYKELNSSLGDNVSVSSRYTALRMAREPRSQQGAEHDAVGTSPGCADTVTVTAQALLKPQEDGQPPQVVVLVGAPGMGKTMTVRKVMVEWAEGTFYAQFDYVFCIDCRDTARTKAASVADLVSKCCPGRRAPVGRILDDQKKILFVFDGFEALGFSLVQPADELSSDPREVKPLETTLMSLLKKTVLPESSLLITTRPTALQSLGRCLEGEHYVEISGFSAAMREEYFHRYFENNDKADMAFRFARGNEVLYSLCVIPAVSWTVCTILKQELSKKKNLAECFRATTLMSLFYLSWLMRRRGRDHGQDLQPFLRKLCSLAADGIWKHKVFFEEKEIKNHGLDQPDLLPLFLNEKISKKGADHGKNIYSFTHLHLQEFFAAMFYVLEDDEEIIDSSSLVKDVNVLLESYDESRKDLNLTVRFLFGLISQKSIEYADETIGCRISPRAREDMLRWLQERHRGVSHPSQALKLSQLDTSHFLFEMNEESSVRSALGRFTSVDLEDVQLTSYDQMALSFCVRQWAGLGCVTLRGCSFHRPRPTEELATSVLCSGAPGGCPRPLAELDSPIHPLCRALQHPGSHLRVLRLQWCGLSESCCAALAALLAQHPSLARLELGDGTLGDSGVRLLCQGLQQPGCRLRVLR
;
A
#
# COMPACT_ATOMS: atom_id res chain seq x y z
N MET A 1 13.03 25.94 24.25
CA MET A 1 13.33 25.79 25.68
C MET A 1 13.41 27.19 26.31
N ALA A 2 12.26 27.80 26.60
CA ALA A 2 12.17 29.06 27.32
C ALA A 2 11.04 28.94 28.35
N GLY A 3 11.40 29.07 29.63
CA GLY A 3 10.55 29.31 30.80
C GLY A 3 9.25 28.50 30.93
N GLU A 4 9.32 27.24 31.38
CA GLU A 4 8.13 26.45 31.72
C GLU A 4 7.86 26.53 33.24
N GLU A 5 6.74 27.14 33.64
CA GLU A 5 6.22 27.06 35.01
C GLU A 5 5.25 25.90 35.15
N ARG A 6 5.45 25.04 36.15
CA ARG A 6 4.50 23.96 36.51
C ARG A 6 3.15 24.57 36.91
N ALA A 7 2.03 23.87 36.74
CA ALA A 7 0.70 24.44 37.03
C ALA A 7 0.57 24.88 38.50
N LEU A 8 1.20 24.17 39.43
CA LEU A 8 1.32 24.58 40.84
C LEU A 8 2.12 25.88 41.06
N ALA A 9 3.04 26.24 40.16
CA ALA A 9 3.77 27.52 40.22
C ALA A 9 2.88 28.69 39.76
N VAL A 10 1.98 28.46 38.81
CA VAL A 10 0.95 29.44 38.42
C VAL A 10 -0.01 29.66 39.59
N LEU A 11 -0.50 28.58 40.21
CA LEU A 11 -1.35 28.65 41.40
C LEU A 11 -0.66 29.40 42.55
N LEU A 12 0.63 29.16 42.75
CA LEU A 12 1.42 29.88 43.76
C LEU A 12 1.43 31.39 43.49
N ARG A 13 1.66 31.83 42.26
CA ARG A 13 1.65 33.26 41.92
C ARG A 13 0.27 33.88 42.09
N ALA A 14 -0.79 33.16 41.71
CA ALA A 14 -2.17 33.60 41.92
C ALA A 14 -2.45 33.83 43.42
N LEU A 15 -2.04 32.88 44.28
CA LEU A 15 -2.18 33.00 45.73
C LEU A 15 -1.26 34.07 46.35
N GLN A 16 -0.09 34.34 45.78
CA GLN A 16 0.81 35.42 46.21
C GLN A 16 0.28 36.82 45.86
N GLY A 17 -0.56 36.92 44.83
CA GLY A 17 -1.20 38.19 44.42
C GLY A 17 -2.43 38.57 45.24
N LEU A 18 -2.90 37.70 46.14
CA LEU A 18 -4.06 37.96 46.99
C LEU A 18 -3.75 38.91 48.16
N THR A 19 -4.76 39.66 48.60
CA THR A 19 -4.66 40.37 49.88
C THR A 19 -4.64 39.37 51.05
N LEU A 20 -4.14 39.78 52.21
CA LEU A 20 -4.11 38.92 53.41
C LEU A 20 -5.51 38.39 53.77
N LYS A 21 -6.54 39.23 53.57
CA LYS A 21 -7.94 38.88 53.83
C LYS A 21 -8.43 37.81 52.85
N ASP A 22 -8.19 38.00 51.56
CA ASP A 22 -8.64 37.06 50.53
C ASP A 22 -7.88 35.71 50.65
N PHE A 23 -6.60 35.74 51.00
CA PHE A 23 -5.83 34.53 51.25
C PHE A 23 -6.36 33.74 52.46
N GLN A 24 -6.77 34.41 53.54
CA GLN A 24 -7.41 33.76 54.69
C GLN A 24 -8.78 33.18 54.34
N GLU A 25 -9.56 33.89 53.53
CA GLU A 25 -10.84 33.41 53.00
C GLU A 25 -10.68 32.16 52.14
N PHE A 26 -9.75 32.19 51.16
CA PHE A 26 -9.42 31.04 50.30
C PHE A 26 -9.07 29.81 51.14
N ARG A 27 -8.22 29.97 52.15
CA ARG A 27 -7.80 28.89 53.04
C ARG A 27 -8.96 28.33 53.88
N THR A 28 -9.87 29.20 54.31
CA THR A 28 -11.04 28.81 55.11
C THR A 28 -11.99 27.98 54.27
N LYS A 29 -12.34 28.46 53.07
CA LYS A 29 -13.18 27.73 52.12
C LYS A 29 -12.55 26.42 51.66
N LEU A 30 -11.24 26.38 51.43
CA LEU A 30 -10.50 25.15 51.11
C LEU A 30 -10.67 24.05 52.19
N SER A 31 -10.84 24.44 53.46
CA SER A 31 -11.08 23.48 54.56
C SER A 31 -12.48 22.86 54.56
N GLU A 32 -13.39 23.41 53.75
CA GLU A 32 -14.79 23.00 53.62
C GLU A 32 -15.06 22.24 52.32
N VAL A 33 -14.13 22.27 51.37
CA VAL A 33 -14.24 21.55 50.08
C VAL A 33 -14.27 20.04 50.33
N GLN A 34 -15.31 19.38 49.82
CA GLN A 34 -15.38 17.92 49.72
C GLN A 34 -15.08 17.51 48.28
N VAL A 35 -14.01 16.73 48.07
CA VAL A 35 -13.68 16.18 46.75
C VAL A 35 -14.16 14.74 46.67
N GLU A 36 -15.03 14.41 45.71
CA GLU A 36 -15.51 13.04 45.50
C GLU A 36 -14.34 12.07 45.27
N GLY A 37 -14.22 11.07 46.16
CA GLY A 37 -13.17 10.03 46.10
C GLY A 37 -11.78 10.47 46.57
N GLY A 38 -11.60 11.68 47.10
CA GLY A 38 -10.33 12.19 47.64
C GLY A 38 -10.34 12.36 49.17
N TRP A 39 -9.16 12.42 49.78
CA TRP A 39 -9.01 12.78 51.20
C TRP A 39 -9.03 14.31 51.34
N ASN A 40 -9.86 14.85 52.24
CA ASN A 40 -9.84 16.28 52.57
C ASN A 40 -8.52 16.64 53.26
N ILE A 41 -7.97 17.81 52.95
CA ILE A 41 -6.75 18.28 53.61
C ILE A 41 -7.07 18.49 55.11
N PRO A 42 -6.35 17.84 56.04
CA PRO A 42 -6.63 17.96 57.47
C PRO A 42 -6.55 19.42 57.93
N LYS A 43 -7.52 19.84 58.76
CA LYS A 43 -7.61 21.23 59.26
C LYS A 43 -6.33 21.68 59.98
N ASP A 44 -5.64 20.76 60.65
CA ASP A 44 -4.38 21.02 61.36
C ASP A 44 -3.21 21.33 60.42
N LEU A 45 -3.22 20.76 59.20
CA LEU A 45 -2.23 21.02 58.15
C LEU A 45 -2.49 22.37 57.48
N LEU A 46 -3.76 22.70 57.21
CA LEU A 46 -4.16 24.02 56.67
C LEU A 46 -3.89 25.14 57.68
N ALA A 47 -4.08 24.90 58.98
CA ALA A 47 -3.79 25.87 60.03
C ALA A 47 -2.29 26.27 60.06
N LYS A 48 -1.39 25.32 59.78
CA LYS A 48 0.07 25.53 59.71
C LYS A 48 0.54 26.16 58.39
N ALA A 49 -0.26 26.09 57.33
CA ALA A 49 0.05 26.69 56.03
C ALA A 49 -0.28 28.20 56.00
N THR A 50 0.53 29.01 56.68
CA THR A 50 0.36 30.47 56.78
C THR A 50 0.88 31.24 55.56
N HIS A 51 1.66 30.59 54.68
CA HIS A 51 2.21 31.17 53.46
C HIS A 51 1.63 30.46 52.21
N PRO A 52 1.36 31.19 51.11
CA PRO A 52 1.01 30.60 49.81
C PRO A 52 1.85 29.39 49.36
N ARG A 53 3.18 29.39 49.59
CA ARG A 53 4.07 28.27 49.24
C ARG A 53 3.74 26.98 50.00
N THR A 54 3.54 27.10 51.32
CA THR A 54 3.14 25.97 52.17
C THR A 54 1.74 25.48 51.81
N LEU A 55 0.82 26.37 51.45
CA LEU A 55 -0.55 25.99 51.07
C LEU A 55 -0.57 25.19 49.76
N VAL A 56 0.14 25.65 48.72
CA VAL A 56 0.27 24.93 47.45
C VAL A 56 0.96 23.58 47.64
N SER A 57 1.98 23.51 48.50
CA SER A 57 2.62 22.24 48.85
C SER A 57 1.66 21.27 49.53
N CYS A 58 0.80 21.76 50.43
CA CYS A 58 -0.25 20.93 51.05
C CYS A 58 -1.26 20.44 50.01
N MET A 59 -1.69 21.31 49.08
CA MET A 59 -2.61 20.91 48.00
C MET A 59 -1.97 19.84 47.10
N GLY A 60 -0.71 20.01 46.68
CA GLY A 60 -0.02 19.04 45.84
C GLY A 60 0.33 17.69 46.51
N GLN A 61 0.30 17.60 47.84
CA GLN A 61 0.47 16.35 48.57
C GLN A 61 -0.83 15.55 48.74
N ASN A 62 -1.98 16.23 48.72
CA ASN A 62 -3.29 15.61 48.97
C ASN A 62 -4.13 15.45 47.69
N TYR A 63 -3.90 16.30 46.70
CA TYR A 63 -4.61 16.30 45.42
C TYR A 63 -3.63 16.07 44.26
N SER A 64 -4.14 15.46 43.18
CA SER A 64 -3.43 15.54 41.90
C SER A 64 -3.35 16.99 41.44
N GLU A 65 -2.35 17.33 40.62
CA GLU A 65 -2.17 18.68 40.10
C GLU A 65 -3.45 19.22 39.44
N ASP A 66 -4.13 18.40 38.64
CA ASP A 66 -5.39 18.78 37.97
C ASP A 66 -6.52 19.04 38.98
N THR A 67 -6.61 18.23 40.04
CA THR A 67 -7.63 18.39 41.09
C THR A 67 -7.36 19.62 41.95
N ALA A 68 -6.09 19.90 42.26
CA ALA A 68 -5.70 21.10 42.99
C ALA A 68 -6.06 22.37 42.20
N MET A 69 -5.86 22.36 40.88
CA MET A 69 -6.25 23.46 40.00
C MET A 69 -7.77 23.60 39.90
N ASP A 70 -8.52 22.49 39.77
CA ASP A 70 -9.99 22.51 39.76
C ASP A 70 -10.57 23.15 41.02
N VAL A 71 -10.09 22.70 42.18
CA VAL A 71 -10.52 23.24 43.49
C VAL A 71 -10.16 24.71 43.60
N ALA A 72 -8.95 25.11 43.20
CA ALA A 72 -8.54 26.50 43.25
C ALA A 72 -9.40 27.40 42.35
N ILE A 73 -9.70 26.98 41.12
CA ILE A 73 -10.55 27.72 40.18
C ILE A 73 -11.95 27.91 40.78
N GLY A 74 -12.57 26.84 41.27
CA GLY A 74 -13.91 26.92 41.90
C GLY A 74 -13.93 27.85 43.12
N LEU A 75 -12.90 27.78 43.97
CA LEU A 75 -12.78 28.67 45.12
C LEU A 75 -12.60 30.15 44.70
N PHE A 76 -11.81 30.43 43.66
CA PHE A 76 -11.66 31.79 43.14
C PHE A 76 -12.97 32.32 42.55
N GLU A 77 -13.75 31.49 41.87
CA GLU A 77 -15.09 31.85 41.38
C GLU A 77 -16.03 32.18 42.55
N GLU A 78 -16.06 31.35 43.60
CA GLU A 78 -16.86 31.58 44.82
C GLU A 78 -16.43 32.83 45.60
N MET A 79 -15.16 33.23 45.49
CA MET A 79 -14.62 34.45 46.09
C MET A 79 -14.79 35.69 45.18
N ASN A 80 -15.49 35.57 44.05
CA ASN A 80 -15.63 36.60 43.03
C ASN A 80 -14.29 37.09 42.42
N GLN A 81 -13.22 36.29 42.51
CA GLN A 81 -11.91 36.54 41.90
C GLN A 81 -11.87 36.00 40.46
N ARG A 82 -12.75 36.52 39.60
CA ARG A 82 -12.94 35.99 38.23
C ARG A 82 -11.69 36.07 37.36
N ASP A 83 -10.93 37.16 37.45
CA ASP A 83 -9.68 37.33 36.67
C ASP A 83 -8.61 36.30 37.04
N LEU A 84 -8.54 35.90 38.32
CA LEU A 84 -7.59 34.89 38.79
C LEU A 84 -8.06 33.47 38.42
N ALA A 85 -9.37 33.22 38.53
CA ALA A 85 -9.98 31.96 38.07
C ALA A 85 -9.75 31.75 36.57
N GLU A 86 -9.97 32.79 35.75
CA GLU A 86 -9.78 32.74 34.30
C GLU A 86 -8.32 32.53 33.92
N LYS A 87 -7.38 33.26 34.55
CA LYS A 87 -5.93 33.03 34.35
C LYS A 87 -5.49 31.60 34.68
N LEU A 88 -6.00 31.03 35.76
CA LEU A 88 -5.66 29.66 36.15
C LEU A 88 -6.28 28.64 35.20
N LEU A 89 -7.49 28.91 34.71
CA LEU A 89 -8.14 28.09 33.71
C LEU A 89 -7.40 28.12 32.36
N ASP A 90 -6.96 29.29 31.90
CA ASP A 90 -6.16 29.44 30.67
C ASP A 90 -4.85 28.65 30.75
N GLU A 91 -4.13 28.76 31.87
CA GLU A 91 -2.90 27.99 32.08
C GLU A 91 -3.17 26.49 32.16
N LYS A 92 -4.29 26.07 32.76
CA LYS A 92 -4.72 24.68 32.76
C LYS A 92 -5.03 24.18 31.35
N VAL A 93 -5.69 24.97 30.52
CA VAL A 93 -6.02 24.63 29.12
C VAL A 93 -4.74 24.52 28.28
N LYS A 94 -3.78 25.45 28.43
CA LYS A 94 -2.47 25.38 27.77
C LYS A 94 -1.69 24.13 28.15
N GLU A 95 -1.65 23.81 29.44
CA GLU A 95 -0.98 22.61 29.94
C GLU A 95 -1.65 21.34 29.40
N PHE A 96 -2.98 21.32 29.38
CA PHE A 96 -3.75 20.23 28.77
C PHE A 96 -3.44 20.10 27.27
N GLN A 97 -3.42 21.21 26.52
CA GLN A 97 -3.11 21.22 25.09
C GLN A 97 -1.71 20.63 24.82
N ARG A 98 -0.72 20.98 25.65
CA ARG A 98 0.64 20.40 25.58
C ARG A 98 0.61 18.89 25.82
N ARG A 99 0.00 18.45 26.93
CA ARG A 99 -0.13 17.01 27.27
C ARG A 99 -0.89 16.25 26.18
N TYR A 100 -1.90 16.86 25.58
CA TYR A 100 -2.67 16.28 24.49
C TYR A 100 -1.82 16.10 23.23
N ARG A 101 -1.07 17.14 22.80
CA ARG A 101 -0.13 17.01 21.67
C ARG A 101 0.92 15.93 21.90
N GLU A 102 1.49 15.86 23.11
CA GLU A 102 2.44 14.80 23.47
C GLU A 102 1.81 13.39 23.43
N HIS A 103 0.55 13.27 23.86
CA HIS A 103 -0.21 12.03 23.79
C HIS A 103 -0.42 11.60 22.34
N VAL A 104 -0.93 12.49 21.48
CA VAL A 104 -1.16 12.23 20.06
C VAL A 104 0.16 11.89 19.35
N ALA A 105 1.24 12.65 19.61
CA ALA A 105 2.56 12.34 19.07
C ALA A 105 2.99 10.92 19.46
N ARG A 106 2.75 10.48 20.69
CA ARG A 106 3.13 9.13 21.15
C ARG A 106 2.27 8.04 20.51
N GLU A 107 0.96 8.25 20.44
CA GLU A 107 -0.01 7.28 19.93
C GLU A 107 0.12 7.08 18.41
N PHE A 108 0.25 8.15 17.65
CA PHE A 108 0.24 8.09 16.18
C PHE A 108 1.63 7.89 15.57
N ARG A 109 2.72 8.26 16.26
CA ARG A 109 4.10 8.14 15.72
C ARG A 109 4.52 6.71 15.45
N ARG A 110 4.00 5.75 16.22
CA ARG A 110 4.37 4.34 16.13
C ARG A 110 3.16 3.47 15.87
N TYR A 111 3.34 2.45 15.04
CA TYR A 111 2.30 1.47 14.78
C TYR A 111 2.90 0.07 14.66
N LYS A 112 2.05 -0.94 14.88
CA LYS A 112 2.44 -2.34 14.79
C LYS A 112 2.12 -2.88 13.40
N GLU A 113 3.13 -3.38 12.70
CA GLU A 113 2.93 -4.08 11.42
C GLU A 113 2.44 -5.52 11.67
N LEU A 114 1.61 -6.10 10.80
CA LEU A 114 1.06 -7.45 10.99
C LEU A 114 2.13 -8.55 11.16
N ASN A 115 3.33 -8.34 10.59
CA ASN A 115 4.44 -9.28 10.63
C ASN A 115 5.50 -8.92 11.70
N SER A 116 5.23 -7.94 12.56
CA SER A 116 6.14 -7.53 13.61
C SER A 116 6.16 -8.55 14.76
N SER A 117 7.37 -8.85 15.25
CA SER A 117 7.51 -9.64 16.47
C SER A 117 6.89 -8.88 17.67
N LEU A 118 6.61 -9.57 18.78
CA LEU A 118 6.10 -8.92 20.00
C LEU A 118 7.09 -7.85 20.48
N GLY A 119 6.82 -6.58 20.16
CA GLY A 119 7.60 -5.41 20.59
C GLY A 119 8.12 -4.50 19.47
N ASP A 120 8.08 -4.94 18.21
CA ASP A 120 8.58 -4.15 17.07
C ASP A 120 7.54 -3.13 16.58
N ASN A 121 7.67 -1.88 17.04
CA ASN A 121 6.86 -0.76 16.59
C ASN A 121 7.62 0.07 15.54
N VAL A 122 6.99 0.29 14.39
CA VAL A 122 7.59 1.05 13.28
C VAL A 122 7.14 2.50 13.33
N SER A 123 8.04 3.43 13.01
CA SER A 123 7.70 4.85 13.00
C SER A 123 7.01 5.26 11.68
N VAL A 124 5.99 6.11 11.78
CA VAL A 124 5.34 6.71 10.61
C VAL A 124 6.35 7.49 9.77
N SER A 125 7.26 8.25 10.38
CA SER A 125 8.25 9.05 9.63
C SER A 125 9.23 8.20 8.83
N SER A 126 9.54 6.97 9.30
CA SER A 126 10.47 6.08 8.60
C SER A 126 9.83 5.26 7.48
N ARG A 127 8.50 5.15 7.42
CA ARG A 127 7.79 4.34 6.40
C ARG A 127 6.85 5.13 5.49
N TYR A 128 6.34 6.28 5.95
CA TYR A 128 5.46 7.10 5.15
C TYR A 128 6.20 7.56 3.90
N THR A 129 5.59 7.38 2.74
CA THR A 129 6.04 7.93 1.46
C THR A 129 4.88 8.73 0.89
N ALA A 130 5.17 9.88 0.28
CA ALA A 130 4.12 10.72 -0.27
C ALA A 130 3.27 9.95 -1.29
N LEU A 131 1.98 10.26 -1.35
CA LEU A 131 1.04 9.66 -2.28
C LEU A 131 0.66 10.68 -3.35
N ARG A 132 0.45 10.20 -4.58
CA ARG A 132 -0.15 11.04 -5.61
C ARG A 132 -1.63 11.18 -5.30
N MET A 133 -2.04 12.39 -4.95
CA MET A 133 -3.44 12.74 -4.73
C MET A 133 -3.87 13.77 -5.77
N ALA A 134 -5.05 13.58 -6.35
CA ALA A 134 -5.64 14.47 -7.32
C ALA A 134 -6.89 15.12 -6.73
N ARG A 135 -7.00 16.45 -6.83
CA ARG A 135 -8.29 17.14 -6.61
C ARG A 135 -9.14 16.97 -7.86
N GLU A 136 -10.42 16.64 -7.69
CA GLU A 136 -11.35 16.76 -8.81
C GLU A 136 -11.56 18.26 -9.12
N PRO A 137 -11.45 18.70 -10.38
CA PRO A 137 -11.72 20.08 -10.74
C PRO A 137 -13.20 20.38 -10.46
N ARG A 138 -13.46 21.50 -9.75
CA ARG A 138 -14.81 22.04 -9.64
C ARG A 138 -15.30 22.39 -11.05
N SER A 139 -16.45 21.82 -11.44
CA SER A 139 -17.23 21.97 -12.68
C SER A 139 -16.91 21.07 -13.89
N GLN A 140 -17.76 20.06 -14.09
CA GLN A 140 -18.47 19.82 -15.36
C GLN A 140 -19.80 19.08 -15.04
N GLN A 141 -20.72 19.78 -14.37
CA GLN A 141 -22.13 19.60 -14.67
C GLN A 141 -22.36 20.28 -16.02
N GLY A 142 -22.51 19.50 -17.09
CA GLY A 142 -22.93 19.98 -18.40
C GLY A 142 -21.80 20.43 -19.34
N ALA A 143 -21.24 19.49 -20.09
CA ALA A 143 -20.93 19.63 -21.52
C ALA A 143 -20.41 18.29 -22.03
N GLU A 144 -21.18 17.69 -22.93
CA GLU A 144 -20.85 16.48 -23.68
C GLU A 144 -19.57 16.67 -24.49
N HIS A 145 -18.71 15.65 -24.58
CA HIS A 145 -18.02 15.33 -25.82
C HIS A 145 -17.63 13.85 -25.84
N ASP A 146 -18.19 13.15 -26.83
CA ASP A 146 -17.79 11.84 -27.31
C ASP A 146 -16.34 11.85 -27.83
N ALA A 147 -15.54 10.84 -27.46
CA ALA A 147 -14.65 10.15 -28.39
C ALA A 147 -13.97 8.93 -27.73
N VAL A 148 -13.81 7.91 -28.57
CA VAL A 148 -13.27 6.57 -28.33
C VAL A 148 -11.76 6.59 -28.06
N GLY A 149 -11.32 5.70 -27.16
CA GLY A 149 -9.99 5.07 -27.19
C GLY A 149 -8.78 6.00 -27.32
N THR A 150 -8.35 6.62 -26.22
CA THR A 150 -6.97 7.09 -26.05
C THR A 150 -6.66 7.09 -24.55
N SER A 151 -5.47 6.61 -24.15
CA SER A 151 -4.96 6.73 -22.78
C SER A 151 -5.21 8.15 -22.24
N PRO A 152 -5.56 8.34 -20.96
CA PRO A 152 -5.80 9.68 -20.41
C PRO A 152 -4.47 10.44 -20.38
N GLY A 153 -4.19 11.16 -21.48
CA GLY A 153 -3.18 12.19 -21.56
C GLY A 153 -3.70 13.43 -20.83
N CYS A 154 -2.91 13.88 -19.84
CA CYS A 154 -2.86 15.25 -19.33
C CYS A 154 -4.19 16.03 -19.32
N ALA A 155 -5.11 15.67 -18.42
CA ALA A 155 -5.97 16.69 -17.81
C ALA A 155 -5.20 17.21 -16.59
N ASP A 156 -5.00 18.54 -16.50
CA ASP A 156 -4.29 19.24 -15.43
C ASP A 156 -4.88 18.90 -14.05
N THR A 157 -4.43 17.77 -13.50
CA THR A 157 -4.80 17.29 -12.19
C THR A 157 -3.80 17.88 -11.23
N VAL A 158 -4.23 18.91 -10.49
CA VAL A 158 -3.41 19.52 -9.44
C VAL A 158 -3.04 18.42 -8.45
N THR A 159 -1.76 18.09 -8.40
CA THR A 159 -1.23 17.12 -7.44
C THR A 159 -1.16 17.78 -6.07
N VAL A 160 -1.80 17.16 -5.09
CA VAL A 160 -1.91 17.69 -3.73
C VAL A 160 -1.18 16.74 -2.78
N THR A 161 -0.37 17.31 -1.90
CA THR A 161 0.29 16.54 -0.83
C THR A 161 -0.60 16.50 0.40
N ALA A 162 -0.35 15.54 1.30
CA ALA A 162 -1.05 15.47 2.59
C ALA A 162 -1.02 16.82 3.33
N GLN A 163 0.11 17.55 3.28
CA GLN A 163 0.28 18.83 3.96
C GLN A 163 -0.51 20.00 3.36
N ALA A 164 -0.98 19.85 2.12
CA ALA A 164 -1.72 20.88 1.39
C ALA A 164 -3.23 20.64 1.38
N LEU A 165 -3.74 19.58 2.02
CA LEU A 165 -5.15 19.21 1.98
C LEU A 165 -6.09 20.36 2.41
N LEU A 166 -5.77 21.05 3.51
CA LEU A 166 -6.56 22.16 4.07
C LEU A 166 -5.99 23.56 3.73
N LYS A 167 -5.05 23.66 2.78
CA LYS A 167 -4.54 24.97 2.32
C LYS A 167 -5.47 25.58 1.28
N PRO A 168 -5.67 26.92 1.30
CA PRO A 168 -6.45 27.62 0.27
C PRO A 168 -5.82 27.43 -1.11
N GLN A 169 -6.66 27.36 -2.16
CA GLN A 169 -6.19 27.45 -3.54
C GLN A 169 -5.89 28.93 -3.87
N GLU A 170 -5.05 29.18 -4.87
CA GLU A 170 -4.36 30.46 -5.14
C GLU A 170 -5.21 31.76 -5.08
N ASP A 171 -6.56 31.72 -5.07
CA ASP A 171 -7.46 32.86 -4.83
C ASP A 171 -8.72 32.56 -3.97
N GLY A 172 -8.73 31.51 -3.13
CA GLY A 172 -9.94 31.05 -2.40
C GLY A 172 -9.79 30.94 -0.87
N GLN A 173 -10.92 30.86 -0.14
CA GLN A 173 -10.91 30.50 1.29
C GLN A 173 -10.48 29.03 1.50
N PRO A 174 -9.81 28.71 2.62
CA PRO A 174 -9.42 27.33 2.92
C PRO A 174 -10.65 26.42 3.02
N PRO A 175 -10.59 25.19 2.46
CA PRO A 175 -11.71 24.27 2.53
C PRO A 175 -11.98 23.87 3.98
N GLN A 176 -13.22 24.07 4.45
CA GLN A 176 -13.62 23.62 5.79
C GLN A 176 -13.90 22.11 5.83
N VAL A 177 -14.23 21.47 4.70
CA VAL A 177 -14.49 20.04 4.61
C VAL A 177 -13.68 19.44 3.45
N VAL A 178 -12.81 18.50 3.78
CA VAL A 178 -12.01 17.73 2.81
C VAL A 178 -12.36 16.26 2.93
N VAL A 179 -12.70 15.64 1.80
CA VAL A 179 -13.01 14.22 1.72
C VAL A 179 -11.93 13.51 0.93
N LEU A 180 -11.13 12.70 1.62
CA LEU A 180 -10.06 11.89 1.05
C LEU A 180 -10.60 10.52 0.65
N VAL A 181 -10.68 10.27 -0.65
CA VAL A 181 -11.27 9.08 -1.25
C VAL A 181 -10.17 8.16 -1.76
N GLY A 182 -10.33 6.86 -1.53
CA GLY A 182 -9.43 5.88 -2.14
C GLY A 182 -9.85 4.44 -1.92
N ALA A 183 -9.33 3.57 -2.77
CA ALA A 183 -9.46 2.11 -2.65
C ALA A 183 -8.84 1.55 -1.35
N PRO A 184 -9.18 0.32 -0.95
CA PRO A 184 -8.47 -0.37 0.13
C PRO A 184 -6.97 -0.48 -0.16
N GLY A 185 -6.15 -0.40 0.88
CA GLY A 185 -4.70 -0.50 0.74
C GLY A 185 -4.00 0.74 0.15
N MET A 186 -4.74 1.77 -0.30
CA MET A 186 -4.18 3.01 -0.86
C MET A 186 -3.53 3.96 0.15
N GLY A 187 -3.54 3.63 1.45
CA GLY A 187 -2.84 4.43 2.47
C GLY A 187 -3.65 5.58 3.08
N LYS A 188 -4.99 5.54 3.03
CA LYS A 188 -5.88 6.52 3.71
C LYS A 188 -5.54 6.69 5.20
N THR A 189 -5.63 5.62 5.99
CA THR A 189 -5.25 5.60 7.42
C THR A 189 -3.80 6.01 7.67
N MET A 190 -2.86 5.65 6.77
CA MET A 190 -1.46 6.10 6.89
C MET A 190 -1.32 7.60 6.64
N THR A 191 -2.16 8.18 5.79
CA THR A 191 -2.24 9.63 5.58
C THR A 191 -2.81 10.32 6.81
N VAL A 192 -3.88 9.79 7.42
CA VAL A 192 -4.41 10.30 8.70
C VAL A 192 -3.33 10.26 9.78
N ARG A 193 -2.65 9.13 9.96
CA ARG A 193 -1.53 9.03 10.91
C ARG A 193 -0.44 10.06 10.65
N LYS A 194 -0.10 10.32 9.38
CA LYS A 194 0.87 11.36 9.01
C LYS A 194 0.40 12.75 9.41
N VAL A 195 -0.85 13.10 9.13
CA VAL A 195 -1.47 14.37 9.53
C VAL A 195 -1.42 14.56 11.05
N MET A 196 -1.82 13.54 11.81
CA MET A 196 -1.83 13.58 13.28
C MET A 196 -0.42 13.81 13.87
N VAL A 197 0.59 13.10 13.34
CA VAL A 197 1.99 13.25 13.79
C VAL A 197 2.54 14.63 13.44
N GLU A 198 2.33 15.10 12.21
CA GLU A 198 2.85 16.40 11.77
C GLU A 198 2.23 17.57 12.52
N TRP A 199 0.93 17.48 12.86
CA TRP A 199 0.26 18.45 13.72
C TRP A 199 0.80 18.42 15.15
N ALA A 200 0.93 17.23 15.75
CA ALA A 200 1.41 17.09 17.12
C ALA A 200 2.87 17.57 17.29
N GLU A 201 3.69 17.43 16.24
CA GLU A 201 5.08 17.93 16.18
C GLU A 201 5.16 19.43 15.82
N GLY A 202 4.04 20.07 15.46
CA GLY A 202 3.97 21.49 15.11
C GLY A 202 4.53 21.83 13.73
N THR A 203 4.72 20.84 12.86
CA THR A 203 5.30 21.03 11.51
C THR A 203 4.30 21.54 10.49
N PHE A 204 3.05 21.06 10.56
CA PHE A 204 1.93 21.46 9.70
C PHE A 204 0.66 21.59 10.52
N TYR A 205 -0.40 22.18 9.94
CA TYR A 205 -1.70 22.37 10.60
C TYR A 205 -1.67 23.26 11.87
N ALA A 206 -0.67 24.15 11.97
CA ALA A 206 -0.51 25.05 13.12
C ALA A 206 -1.69 26.02 13.33
N GLN A 207 -2.59 26.16 12.35
CA GLN A 207 -3.82 26.92 12.50
C GLN A 207 -4.81 26.29 13.51
N PHE A 208 -4.67 25.00 13.83
CA PHE A 208 -5.56 24.28 14.74
C PHE A 208 -4.91 24.05 16.11
N ASP A 209 -5.66 24.39 17.16
CA ASP A 209 -5.26 24.11 18.55
C ASP A 209 -5.53 22.67 18.94
N TYR A 210 -6.52 22.03 18.32
CA TYR A 210 -6.90 20.64 18.55
C TYR A 210 -7.22 19.91 17.24
N VAL A 211 -6.70 18.70 17.09
CA VAL A 211 -7.05 17.77 16.01
C VAL A 211 -7.51 16.46 16.63
N PHE A 212 -8.81 16.14 16.47
CA PHE A 212 -9.41 14.93 17.04
C PHE A 212 -9.58 13.87 15.97
N CYS A 213 -8.90 12.72 16.12
CA CYS A 213 -9.05 11.58 15.21
C CYS A 213 -10.09 10.61 15.75
N ILE A 214 -11.22 10.50 15.05
CA ILE A 214 -12.31 9.57 15.33
C ILE A 214 -12.12 8.35 14.43
N ASP A 215 -11.72 7.22 15.02
CA ASP A 215 -11.75 5.93 14.35
C ASP A 215 -13.21 5.47 14.22
N CYS A 216 -13.73 5.52 13.00
CA CYS A 216 -15.12 5.21 12.70
C CYS A 216 -15.46 3.74 13.02
N ARG A 217 -14.50 2.82 12.89
CA ARG A 217 -14.70 1.39 13.17
C ARG A 217 -14.87 1.13 14.65
N ASP A 218 -14.04 1.76 15.48
CA ASP A 218 -14.15 1.65 16.94
C ASP A 218 -15.37 2.41 17.47
N THR A 219 -15.78 3.46 16.77
CA THR A 219 -16.90 4.31 17.18
C THR A 219 -18.25 3.70 16.84
N ALA A 220 -18.35 2.92 15.76
CA ALA A 220 -19.57 2.22 15.33
C ALA A 220 -20.23 1.34 16.42
N ARG A 221 -19.48 0.92 17.45
CA ARG A 221 -20.00 0.13 18.59
C ARG A 221 -20.74 0.98 19.64
N THR A 222 -20.67 2.30 19.53
CA THR A 222 -21.25 3.24 20.50
C THR A 222 -22.69 3.53 20.13
N LYS A 223 -23.63 3.34 21.08
CA LYS A 223 -25.07 3.53 20.81
C LYS A 223 -25.49 5.01 20.79
N ALA A 224 -25.06 5.77 21.79
CA ALA A 224 -25.37 7.18 21.95
C ALA A 224 -24.14 7.90 22.52
N ALA A 225 -23.90 9.12 22.06
CA ALA A 225 -22.79 9.97 22.49
C ALA A 225 -23.09 11.42 22.13
N SER A 226 -22.58 12.37 22.92
CA SER A 226 -22.49 13.78 22.52
C SER A 226 -21.17 14.04 21.76
N VAL A 227 -21.04 15.22 21.12
CA VAL A 227 -19.75 15.63 20.53
C VAL A 227 -18.68 15.77 21.62
N ALA A 228 -19.08 16.25 22.80
CA ALA A 228 -18.22 16.32 23.98
C ALA A 228 -17.70 14.94 24.41
N ASP A 229 -18.52 13.88 24.34
CA ASP A 229 -18.09 12.52 24.65
C ASP A 229 -17.09 11.99 23.62
N LEU A 230 -17.29 12.29 22.33
CA LEU A 230 -16.36 11.91 21.25
C LEU A 230 -14.99 12.59 21.44
N VAL A 231 -14.98 13.89 21.77
CA VAL A 231 -13.76 14.64 22.10
C VAL A 231 -13.09 14.06 23.34
N SER A 232 -13.86 13.81 24.40
CA SER A 232 -13.36 13.24 25.65
C SER A 232 -12.69 11.87 25.44
N LYS A 233 -13.28 11.02 24.59
CA LYS A 233 -12.72 9.70 24.23
C LYS A 233 -11.36 9.80 23.52
N CYS A 234 -11.09 10.89 22.82
CA CYS A 234 -9.80 11.14 22.17
C CYS A 234 -8.73 11.69 23.14
N CYS A 235 -9.14 12.19 24.31
CA CYS A 235 -8.25 12.89 25.23
C CYS A 235 -7.60 11.93 26.26
N PRO A 236 -6.35 12.18 26.68
CA PRO A 236 -5.71 11.39 27.73
C PRO A 236 -6.30 11.72 29.12
N GLY A 237 -6.76 10.69 29.84
CA GLY A 237 -7.26 10.81 31.21
C GLY A 237 -8.73 11.24 31.34
N ARG A 238 -9.28 11.25 32.56
CA ARG A 238 -10.72 11.42 32.81
C ARG A 238 -11.22 12.88 32.95
N ARG A 239 -10.36 13.91 32.88
CA ARG A 239 -10.73 15.33 33.12
C ARG A 239 -10.22 16.29 32.04
N ALA A 240 -10.62 16.07 30.79
CA ALA A 240 -10.41 17.07 29.74
C ALA A 240 -11.35 18.28 29.94
N PRO A 241 -10.88 19.54 29.76
CA PRO A 241 -11.72 20.73 29.86
C PRO A 241 -12.57 20.92 28.58
N VAL A 242 -13.39 19.92 28.24
CA VAL A 242 -14.12 19.82 26.96
C VAL A 242 -14.97 21.07 26.69
N GLY A 243 -15.55 21.66 27.73
CA GLY A 243 -16.31 22.92 27.59
C GLY A 243 -15.49 24.04 26.95
N ARG A 244 -14.26 24.28 27.44
CA ARG A 244 -13.36 25.32 26.92
C ARG A 244 -12.74 24.97 25.58
N ILE A 245 -12.47 23.68 25.34
CA ILE A 245 -11.95 23.20 24.06
C ILE A 245 -12.90 23.55 22.91
N LEU A 246 -14.20 23.47 23.17
CA LEU A 246 -15.25 23.69 22.17
C LEU A 246 -15.63 25.18 21.98
N ASP A 247 -15.08 26.10 22.76
CA ASP A 247 -15.38 27.55 22.67
C ASP A 247 -14.85 28.15 21.36
N ASP A 248 -13.59 27.86 20.97
CA ASP A 248 -12.98 28.35 19.72
C ASP A 248 -13.05 27.29 18.60
N GLN A 249 -14.21 27.25 17.97
CA GLN A 249 -14.56 26.25 16.95
C GLN A 249 -13.62 26.27 15.72
N LYS A 250 -13.10 27.46 15.34
CA LYS A 250 -12.21 27.64 14.18
C LYS A 250 -10.87 26.92 14.34
N LYS A 251 -10.48 26.68 15.58
CA LYS A 251 -9.22 26.04 15.96
C LYS A 251 -9.33 24.53 16.10
N ILE A 252 -10.47 23.95 15.71
CA ILE A 252 -10.73 22.51 15.82
C ILE A 252 -10.80 21.86 14.45
N LEU A 253 -10.07 20.76 14.30
CA LEU A 253 -10.17 19.85 13.16
C LEU A 253 -10.63 18.46 13.65
N PHE A 254 -11.72 17.95 13.08
CA PHE A 254 -12.13 16.56 13.25
C PHE A 254 -11.66 15.72 12.07
N VAL A 255 -10.97 14.62 12.37
CA VAL A 255 -10.52 13.65 11.37
C VAL A 255 -11.33 12.37 11.52
N PHE A 256 -12.08 11.99 10.50
CA PHE A 256 -12.85 10.75 10.46
C PHE A 256 -12.08 9.71 9.64
N ASP A 257 -11.54 8.67 10.29
CA ASP A 257 -10.80 7.60 9.61
C ASP A 257 -11.73 6.41 9.31
N GLY A 258 -11.93 6.10 8.03
CA GLY A 258 -12.73 4.97 7.56
C GLY A 258 -14.24 5.15 7.72
N PHE A 259 -14.80 6.25 7.21
CA PHE A 259 -16.24 6.58 7.31
C PHE A 259 -17.16 5.43 6.88
N GLU A 260 -16.75 4.60 5.92
CA GLU A 260 -17.53 3.46 5.45
C GLU A 260 -17.90 2.45 6.55
N ALA A 261 -17.13 2.40 7.65
CA ALA A 261 -17.35 1.46 8.75
C ALA A 261 -18.58 1.80 9.61
N LEU A 262 -19.14 3.01 9.48
CA LEU A 262 -20.29 3.45 10.26
C LEU A 262 -21.61 2.85 9.77
N GLY A 263 -21.72 2.52 8.47
CA GLY A 263 -22.87 1.80 7.91
C GLY A 263 -24.23 2.50 8.00
N PHE A 264 -24.29 3.79 8.37
CA PHE A 264 -25.54 4.51 8.57
C PHE A 264 -26.23 4.88 7.25
N SER A 265 -27.57 4.80 7.23
CA SER A 265 -28.39 5.37 6.16
C SER A 265 -28.63 6.84 6.47
N LEU A 266 -27.83 7.71 5.86
CA LEU A 266 -27.76 9.14 6.18
C LEU A 266 -28.98 9.97 5.71
N VAL A 267 -30.18 9.53 6.07
CA VAL A 267 -31.47 10.16 5.76
C VAL A 267 -32.17 10.43 7.09
N GLN A 268 -31.71 11.46 7.81
CA GLN A 268 -32.42 11.98 8.98
C GLN A 268 -32.99 13.38 8.67
N PRO A 269 -34.23 13.70 9.14
CA PRO A 269 -34.81 15.03 9.02
C PRO A 269 -33.94 16.07 9.72
N ALA A 270 -33.91 17.31 9.22
CA ALA A 270 -33.14 18.39 9.84
C ALA A 270 -33.58 18.70 11.28
N ASP A 271 -34.83 18.37 11.61
CA ASP A 271 -35.49 18.69 12.87
C ASP A 271 -35.00 17.84 14.07
N GLU A 272 -34.32 16.72 13.80
CA GLU A 272 -33.79 15.82 14.84
C GLU A 272 -32.32 16.13 15.21
N LEU A 273 -31.66 17.03 14.47
CA LEU A 273 -30.24 17.36 14.66
C LEU A 273 -30.02 18.15 15.96
N SER A 274 -28.83 18.01 16.55
CA SER A 274 -28.43 18.78 17.73
C SER A 274 -27.69 20.05 17.32
N SER A 275 -27.84 21.09 18.13
CA SER A 275 -27.04 22.31 18.09
C SER A 275 -26.13 22.45 19.33
N ASP A 276 -26.36 21.66 20.38
CA ASP A 276 -25.56 21.67 21.60
C ASP A 276 -24.54 20.52 21.57
N PRO A 277 -23.22 20.79 21.59
CA PRO A 277 -22.21 19.75 21.57
C PRO A 277 -22.22 18.83 22.81
N ARG A 278 -22.94 19.18 23.88
CA ARG A 278 -23.07 18.38 25.11
C ARG A 278 -24.33 17.52 25.15
N GLU A 279 -25.25 17.71 24.21
CA GLU A 279 -26.48 16.93 24.15
C GLU A 279 -26.17 15.50 23.70
N VAL A 280 -26.57 14.51 24.51
CA VAL A 280 -26.39 13.09 24.21
C VAL A 280 -27.53 12.63 23.31
N LYS A 281 -27.20 12.32 22.05
CA LYS A 281 -28.12 11.76 21.05
C LYS A 281 -27.61 10.40 20.55
N PRO A 282 -28.42 9.64 19.78
CA PRO A 282 -27.92 8.49 19.04
C PRO A 282 -26.68 8.87 18.22
N LEU A 283 -25.68 7.97 18.17
CA LEU A 283 -24.39 8.27 17.55
C LEU A 283 -24.54 8.80 16.12
N GLU A 284 -25.44 8.21 15.34
CA GLU A 284 -25.76 8.63 13.97
C GLU A 284 -26.19 10.09 13.91
N THR A 285 -27.12 10.51 14.78
CA THR A 285 -27.63 11.89 14.85
C THR A 285 -26.54 12.86 15.29
N THR A 286 -25.70 12.48 16.25
CA THR A 286 -24.58 13.30 16.71
C THR A 286 -23.55 13.52 15.59
N LEU A 287 -23.17 12.45 14.88
CA LEU A 287 -22.25 12.55 13.75
C LEU A 287 -22.86 13.35 12.59
N MET A 288 -24.14 13.13 12.29
CA MET A 288 -24.85 13.89 11.27
C MET A 288 -24.89 15.38 11.59
N SER A 289 -25.13 15.74 12.86
CA SER A 289 -25.12 17.13 13.33
C SER A 289 -23.77 17.80 13.08
N LEU A 290 -22.66 17.06 13.27
CA LEU A 290 -21.32 17.57 13.01
C LEU A 290 -21.01 17.66 11.51
N LEU A 291 -21.40 16.66 10.73
CA LEU A 291 -21.18 16.63 9.26
C LEU A 291 -21.97 17.75 8.55
N LYS A 292 -23.23 17.97 8.95
CA LYS A 292 -24.08 19.07 8.48
C LYS A 292 -23.78 20.42 9.13
N LYS A 293 -22.77 20.48 10.02
CA LYS A 293 -22.35 21.71 10.69
C LYS A 293 -23.46 22.40 11.49
N THR A 294 -24.48 21.66 11.96
CA THR A 294 -25.48 22.22 12.90
C THR A 294 -24.90 22.40 14.29
N VAL A 295 -23.92 21.56 14.64
CA VAL A 295 -23.07 21.69 15.82
C VAL A 295 -21.65 22.01 15.38
N LEU A 296 -21.00 22.98 16.04
CA LEU A 296 -19.65 23.48 15.71
C LEU A 296 -19.47 23.90 14.23
N PRO A 297 -20.28 24.84 13.69
CA PRO A 297 -20.29 25.20 12.27
C PRO A 297 -18.93 25.66 11.72
N GLU A 298 -18.12 26.35 12.53
CA GLU A 298 -16.83 26.90 12.09
C GLU A 298 -15.67 25.91 12.18
N SER A 299 -15.92 24.68 12.64
CA SER A 299 -14.90 23.62 12.70
C SER A 299 -14.56 23.06 11.32
N SER A 300 -13.34 22.52 11.19
CA SER A 300 -12.87 21.85 9.97
C SER A 300 -13.01 20.33 10.05
N LEU A 301 -13.28 19.68 8.93
CA LEU A 301 -13.46 18.24 8.82
C LEU A 301 -12.52 17.65 7.76
N LEU A 302 -11.80 16.58 8.12
CA LEU A 302 -11.06 15.72 7.19
C LEU A 302 -11.63 14.31 7.27
N ILE A 303 -12.31 13.88 6.22
CA ILE A 303 -13.02 12.59 6.20
C ILE A 303 -12.33 11.66 5.24
N THR A 304 -11.93 10.48 5.68
CA THR A 304 -11.45 9.43 4.77
C THR A 304 -12.55 8.43 4.51
N THR A 305 -12.75 8.07 3.25
CA THR A 305 -13.81 7.14 2.85
C THR A 305 -13.44 6.35 1.60
N ARG A 306 -14.23 5.33 1.31
CA ARG A 306 -14.22 4.63 0.02
C ARG A 306 -15.16 5.34 -0.96
N PRO A 307 -14.96 5.18 -2.27
CA PRO A 307 -15.88 5.75 -3.25
C PRO A 307 -17.35 5.30 -3.06
N THR A 308 -17.56 4.14 -2.47
CA THR A 308 -18.88 3.50 -2.24
C THR A 308 -19.75 4.31 -1.28
N ALA A 309 -19.15 4.74 -0.18
CA ALA A 309 -19.79 5.58 0.83
C ALA A 309 -19.71 7.07 0.48
N LEU A 310 -19.20 7.42 -0.72
CA LEU A 310 -19.08 8.81 -1.15
C LEU A 310 -20.43 9.40 -1.53
N GLN A 311 -21.34 8.63 -2.15
CA GLN A 311 -22.67 9.15 -2.50
C GLN A 311 -23.50 9.46 -1.26
N SER A 312 -23.50 8.55 -0.27
CA SER A 312 -24.23 8.76 0.97
C SER A 312 -23.66 9.97 1.72
N LEU A 313 -22.33 10.05 1.80
CA LEU A 313 -21.64 11.17 2.43
C LEU A 313 -21.90 12.51 1.70
N GLY A 314 -21.83 12.52 0.37
CA GLY A 314 -22.02 13.72 -0.45
C GLY A 314 -23.43 14.30 -0.39
N ARG A 315 -24.44 13.51 -0.02
CA ARG A 315 -25.80 14.03 0.27
C ARG A 315 -25.89 14.80 1.59
N CYS A 316 -24.86 14.71 2.44
CA CYS A 316 -24.86 15.24 3.80
C CYS A 316 -23.90 16.41 3.99
N LEU A 317 -22.97 16.61 3.08
CA LEU A 317 -21.96 17.66 3.15
C LEU A 317 -22.37 18.85 2.28
N GLU A 318 -21.97 20.04 2.72
CA GLU A 318 -22.09 21.28 1.95
C GLU A 318 -20.71 21.92 1.80
N GLY A 319 -20.29 22.22 0.56
CA GLY A 319 -19.05 22.94 0.27
C GLY A 319 -17.77 22.10 0.32
N GLU A 320 -17.88 20.79 0.16
CA GLU A 320 -16.79 19.83 0.30
C GLU A 320 -15.78 19.84 -0.87
N HIS A 321 -14.58 19.35 -0.58
CA HIS A 321 -13.50 19.19 -1.54
C HIS A 321 -13.03 17.74 -1.57
N TYR A 322 -13.23 17.09 -2.72
CA TYR A 322 -12.84 15.70 -2.93
C TYR A 322 -11.39 15.60 -3.39
N VAL A 323 -10.66 14.69 -2.74
CA VAL A 323 -9.28 14.36 -3.06
C VAL A 323 -9.17 12.87 -3.25
N GLU A 324 -8.85 12.41 -4.46
CA GLU A 324 -8.68 10.98 -4.77
C GLU A 324 -7.21 10.57 -4.66
N ILE A 325 -6.95 9.47 -3.93
CA ILE A 325 -5.62 8.86 -3.83
C ILE A 325 -5.40 7.90 -5.00
N SER A 326 -4.41 8.19 -5.85
CA SER A 326 -4.00 7.32 -6.96
C SER A 326 -2.92 6.29 -6.61
N GLY A 327 -2.25 6.41 -5.45
CA GLY A 327 -1.13 5.56 -5.05
C GLY A 327 0.25 6.16 -5.36
N PHE A 328 1.25 5.30 -5.60
CA PHE A 328 2.65 5.70 -5.83
C PHE A 328 3.00 5.93 -7.31
N SER A 329 3.66 7.06 -7.58
CA SER A 329 4.41 7.27 -8.84
C SER A 329 5.66 6.36 -8.91
N ALA A 330 6.33 6.31 -10.06
CA ALA A 330 7.56 5.53 -10.20
C ALA A 330 8.65 5.95 -9.19
N ALA A 331 8.86 7.26 -9.01
CA ALA A 331 9.82 7.81 -8.05
C ALA A 331 9.41 7.51 -6.59
N MET A 332 8.11 7.60 -6.27
CA MET A 332 7.61 7.29 -4.93
C MET A 332 7.75 5.79 -4.59
N ARG A 333 7.66 4.89 -5.58
CA ARG A 333 7.92 3.45 -5.34
C ARG A 333 9.37 3.22 -4.94
N GLU A 334 10.32 3.86 -5.62
CA GLU A 334 11.74 3.77 -5.28
C GLU A 334 12.00 4.31 -3.87
N GLU A 335 11.50 5.52 -3.58
CA GLU A 335 11.58 6.13 -2.26
C GLU A 335 11.03 5.21 -1.15
N TYR A 336 9.87 4.57 -1.39
CA TYR A 336 9.27 3.65 -0.44
C TYR A 336 10.19 2.46 -0.13
N PHE A 337 10.81 1.86 -1.14
CA PHE A 337 11.74 0.75 -0.95
C PHE A 337 12.97 1.18 -0.14
N HIS A 338 13.56 2.34 -0.43
CA HIS A 338 14.68 2.88 0.34
C HIS A 338 14.32 3.15 1.80
N ARG A 339 13.15 3.76 2.04
CA ARG A 339 12.63 4.00 3.40
C ARG A 339 12.34 2.71 4.16
N TYR A 340 11.89 1.65 3.47
CA TYR A 340 11.58 0.37 4.12
C TYR A 340 12.82 -0.40 4.59
N PHE A 341 13.87 -0.44 3.76
CA PHE A 341 15.05 -1.27 4.02
C PHE A 341 16.13 -0.58 4.84
N GLU A 342 16.15 0.77 4.90
CA GLU A 342 17.11 1.64 5.61
C GLU A 342 18.58 1.49 5.15
N ASN A 343 18.98 0.32 4.66
CA ASN A 343 20.24 0.02 3.99
C ASN A 343 20.06 0.19 2.48
N ASN A 344 20.79 1.14 1.89
CA ASN A 344 20.70 1.46 0.46
C ASN A 344 21.00 0.27 -0.45
N ASP A 345 22.03 -0.54 -0.17
CA ASP A 345 22.37 -1.69 -1.02
C ASP A 345 21.23 -2.74 -1.06
N LYS A 346 20.60 -2.99 0.10
CA LYS A 346 19.45 -3.89 0.20
C LYS A 346 18.22 -3.30 -0.47
N ALA A 347 17.99 -2.00 -0.32
CA ALA A 347 16.90 -1.28 -0.98
C ALA A 347 17.04 -1.33 -2.51
N ASP A 348 18.23 -0.98 -3.03
CA ASP A 348 18.53 -1.01 -4.46
C ASP A 348 18.36 -2.41 -5.03
N MET A 349 18.77 -3.44 -4.29
CA MET A 349 18.59 -4.83 -4.70
C MET A 349 17.12 -5.22 -4.72
N ALA A 350 16.37 -4.88 -3.66
CA ALA A 350 14.93 -5.15 -3.57
C ALA A 350 14.11 -4.40 -4.64
N PHE A 351 14.45 -3.14 -4.90
CA PHE A 351 13.78 -2.31 -5.90
C PHE A 351 14.10 -2.79 -7.32
N ARG A 352 15.37 -3.07 -7.64
CA ARG A 352 15.75 -3.69 -8.92
C ARG A 352 15.04 -5.01 -9.13
N PHE A 353 14.90 -5.80 -8.06
CA PHE A 353 14.15 -7.04 -8.10
C PHE A 353 12.69 -6.80 -8.49
N ALA A 354 11.97 -5.96 -7.75
CA ALA A 354 10.55 -5.68 -8.02
C ALA A 354 10.34 -5.10 -9.43
N ARG A 355 11.24 -4.21 -9.87
CA ARG A 355 11.23 -3.59 -11.19
C ARG A 355 11.51 -4.57 -12.33
N GLY A 356 12.25 -5.65 -12.07
CA GLY A 356 12.55 -6.69 -13.07
C GLY A 356 11.33 -7.50 -13.51
N ASN A 357 10.23 -7.45 -12.75
CA ASN A 357 8.95 -8.05 -13.10
C ASN A 357 7.91 -6.92 -13.29
N GLU A 358 7.52 -6.66 -14.54
CA GLU A 358 6.62 -5.55 -14.88
C GLU A 358 5.24 -5.68 -14.23
N VAL A 359 4.72 -6.90 -14.13
CA VAL A 359 3.42 -7.19 -13.51
C VAL A 359 3.46 -6.91 -12.01
N LEU A 360 4.55 -7.31 -11.34
CA LEU A 360 4.75 -7.02 -9.92
C LEU A 360 4.97 -5.52 -9.69
N TYR A 361 5.76 -4.87 -10.55
CA TYR A 361 6.07 -3.45 -10.45
C TYR A 361 4.83 -2.57 -10.68
N SER A 362 3.94 -2.96 -11.59
CA SER A 362 2.66 -2.27 -11.84
C SER A 362 1.74 -2.35 -10.61
N LEU A 363 1.66 -3.51 -9.96
CA LEU A 363 0.90 -3.68 -8.71
C LEU A 363 1.46 -2.84 -7.55
N CYS A 364 2.77 -2.56 -7.52
CA CYS A 364 3.41 -1.71 -6.50
C CYS A 364 2.94 -0.24 -6.50
N VAL A 365 2.09 0.20 -7.44
CA VAL A 365 1.34 1.47 -7.30
C VAL A 365 0.55 1.49 -5.99
N ILE A 366 0.03 0.34 -5.58
CA ILE A 366 -0.76 0.17 -4.37
C ILE A 366 0.21 0.06 -3.17
N PRO A 367 0.19 0.99 -2.20
CA PRO A 367 1.10 0.97 -1.05
C PRO A 367 1.08 -0.35 -0.26
N ALA A 368 -0.09 -0.97 -0.10
CA ALA A 368 -0.21 -2.27 0.54
C ALA A 368 0.55 -3.38 -0.19
N VAL A 369 0.57 -3.37 -1.53
CA VAL A 369 1.36 -4.32 -2.32
C VAL A 369 2.85 -4.02 -2.15
N SER A 370 3.27 -2.76 -2.28
CA SER A 370 4.66 -2.35 -2.04
C SER A 370 5.17 -2.81 -0.66
N TRP A 371 4.34 -2.68 0.38
CA TRP A 371 4.65 -3.19 1.72
C TRP A 371 4.81 -4.71 1.74
N THR A 372 3.89 -5.46 1.11
CA THR A 372 3.96 -6.92 1.02
C THR A 372 5.24 -7.37 0.34
N VAL A 373 5.54 -6.80 -0.83
CA VAL A 373 6.76 -7.09 -1.61
C VAL A 373 8.02 -6.83 -0.78
N CYS A 374 8.12 -5.66 -0.15
CA CYS A 374 9.25 -5.30 0.71
C CYS A 374 9.39 -6.25 1.91
N THR A 375 8.28 -6.64 2.53
CA THR A 375 8.31 -7.51 3.71
C THR A 375 8.84 -8.90 3.36
N ILE A 376 8.39 -9.48 2.24
CA ILE A 376 8.87 -10.78 1.79
C ILE A 376 10.36 -10.67 1.40
N LEU A 377 10.73 -9.63 0.65
CA LEU A 377 12.13 -9.36 0.25
C LEU A 377 13.04 -9.25 1.47
N LYS A 378 12.60 -8.57 2.53
CA LYS A 378 13.37 -8.45 3.79
C LYS A 378 13.56 -9.78 4.50
N GLN A 379 12.53 -10.63 4.54
CA GLN A 379 12.64 -11.97 5.13
C GLN A 379 13.64 -12.82 4.36
N GLU A 380 13.62 -12.79 3.03
CA GLU A 380 14.50 -13.61 2.20
C GLU A 380 15.94 -13.08 2.16
N LEU A 381 16.13 -11.76 2.10
CA LEU A 381 17.44 -11.10 2.25
C LEU A 381 18.15 -11.47 3.57
N SER A 382 17.36 -11.72 4.64
CA SER A 382 17.91 -12.09 5.94
C SER A 382 18.40 -13.54 6.01
N LYS A 383 17.84 -14.44 5.19
CA LYS A 383 18.10 -15.89 5.23
C LYS A 383 19.37 -16.32 4.46
N LYS A 384 20.14 -15.38 3.88
CA LYS A 384 21.35 -15.64 3.05
C LYS A 384 21.13 -16.64 1.89
N LYS A 385 19.89 -16.91 1.48
CA LYS A 385 19.58 -17.73 0.30
C LYS A 385 19.79 -16.89 -0.97
N ASN A 386 20.04 -17.56 -2.10
CA ASN A 386 20.10 -16.92 -3.41
C ASN A 386 18.81 -16.13 -3.67
N LEU A 387 18.86 -14.81 -3.52
CA LEU A 387 17.72 -13.90 -3.79
C LEU A 387 17.15 -14.06 -5.19
N ALA A 388 18.01 -14.48 -6.12
CA ALA A 388 17.64 -14.81 -7.48
C ALA A 388 16.60 -15.95 -7.58
N GLU A 389 16.43 -16.80 -6.55
CA GLU A 389 15.47 -17.92 -6.52
C GLU A 389 14.16 -17.57 -5.81
N CYS A 390 14.15 -16.58 -4.91
CA CYS A 390 13.02 -16.34 -4.00
C CYS A 390 11.84 -15.57 -4.61
N PHE A 391 11.99 -14.94 -5.78
CA PHE A 391 10.97 -14.01 -6.28
C PHE A 391 10.62 -14.11 -7.77
N ARG A 392 10.92 -15.23 -8.40
CA ARG A 392 10.74 -15.39 -9.85
C ARG A 392 9.28 -15.29 -10.31
N ALA A 393 8.36 -15.87 -9.55
CA ALA A 393 6.97 -16.03 -9.96
C ALA A 393 6.08 -14.88 -9.45
N THR A 394 5.40 -14.21 -10.37
CA THR A 394 4.37 -13.20 -10.09
C THR A 394 3.24 -13.80 -9.26
N THR A 395 2.92 -15.08 -9.52
CA THR A 395 1.82 -15.81 -8.89
C THR A 395 1.97 -15.92 -7.38
N LEU A 396 3.18 -16.21 -6.89
CA LEU A 396 3.42 -16.37 -5.46
C LEU A 396 3.25 -15.04 -4.72
N MET A 397 3.61 -13.91 -5.35
CA MET A 397 3.37 -12.58 -4.79
C MET A 397 1.88 -12.25 -4.70
N SER A 398 1.09 -12.64 -5.71
CA SER A 398 -0.37 -12.53 -5.65
C SER A 398 -0.98 -13.38 -4.53
N LEU A 399 -0.46 -14.60 -4.30
CA LEU A 399 -0.86 -15.44 -3.16
C LEU A 399 -0.50 -14.80 -1.81
N PHE A 400 0.66 -14.17 -1.68
CA PHE A 400 1.02 -13.44 -0.47
C PHE A 400 0.13 -12.22 -0.23
N TYR A 401 -0.21 -11.48 -1.28
CA TYR A 401 -1.16 -10.37 -1.19
C TYR A 401 -2.54 -10.85 -0.76
N LEU A 402 -3.01 -11.98 -1.32
CA LEU A 402 -4.25 -12.63 -0.91
C LEU A 402 -4.19 -13.03 0.57
N SER A 403 -3.14 -13.74 1.02
CA SER A 403 -2.95 -14.09 2.43
C SER A 403 -3.00 -12.86 3.35
N TRP A 404 -2.39 -11.74 2.93
CA TRP A 404 -2.45 -10.49 3.69
C TRP A 404 -3.88 -9.91 3.79
N LEU A 405 -4.64 -9.90 2.69
CA LEU A 405 -6.04 -9.47 2.72
C LEU A 405 -6.85 -10.30 3.71
N MET A 406 -6.56 -11.60 3.79
CA MET A 406 -7.26 -12.55 4.65
C MET A 406 -6.88 -12.37 6.13
N ARG A 407 -5.60 -12.11 6.45
CA ARG A 407 -5.10 -11.89 7.82
C ARG A 407 -5.59 -10.59 8.47
N ARG A 408 -6.05 -9.61 7.70
CA ARG A 408 -6.67 -8.37 8.25
C ARG A 408 -7.99 -8.63 8.97
N ARG A 409 -8.59 -9.80 8.76
CA ARG A 409 -9.79 -10.24 9.47
C ARG A 409 -9.34 -10.89 10.78
N GLY A 410 -9.80 -10.36 11.91
CA GLY A 410 -9.65 -11.05 13.20
C GLY A 410 -10.20 -12.47 13.12
N ARG A 411 -9.77 -13.34 14.05
CA ARG A 411 -9.94 -14.81 14.08
C ARG A 411 -11.38 -15.36 13.98
N ASP A 412 -12.41 -14.53 13.89
CA ASP A 412 -13.80 -14.97 13.89
C ASP A 412 -14.35 -15.06 12.46
N HIS A 413 -14.76 -16.28 12.09
CA HIS A 413 -15.47 -16.67 10.85
C HIS A 413 -14.61 -17.02 9.61
N GLY A 414 -13.75 -18.04 9.74
CA GLY A 414 -13.04 -18.64 8.60
C GLY A 414 -13.92 -19.46 7.62
N GLN A 415 -15.16 -19.79 7.97
CA GLN A 415 -16.02 -20.70 7.20
C GLN A 415 -16.70 -20.06 5.97
N ASP A 416 -16.99 -18.75 5.97
CA ASP A 416 -17.71 -18.07 4.86
C ASP A 416 -16.82 -17.58 3.71
N LEU A 417 -15.50 -17.68 3.87
CA LEU A 417 -14.53 -17.00 3.02
C LEU A 417 -14.15 -17.80 1.77
N GLN A 418 -14.09 -19.13 1.89
CA GLN A 418 -13.84 -20.02 0.75
C GLN A 418 -14.97 -19.95 -0.28
N PRO A 419 -16.27 -20.04 0.11
CA PRO A 419 -17.38 -19.84 -0.83
C PRO A 419 -17.36 -18.47 -1.50
N PHE A 420 -17.06 -17.40 -0.73
CA PHE A 420 -16.94 -16.04 -1.27
C PHE A 420 -15.81 -15.94 -2.30
N LEU A 421 -14.63 -16.48 -1.99
CA LEU A 421 -13.48 -16.45 -2.89
C LEU A 421 -13.76 -17.19 -4.19
N ARG A 422 -14.43 -18.35 -4.14
CA ARG A 422 -14.82 -19.10 -5.34
C ARG A 422 -15.77 -18.29 -6.23
N LYS A 423 -16.78 -17.65 -5.65
CA LYS A 423 -17.69 -16.74 -6.37
C LYS A 423 -16.94 -15.56 -6.99
N LEU A 424 -15.96 -15.01 -6.28
CA LEU A 424 -15.11 -13.91 -6.77
C LEU A 424 -14.24 -14.38 -7.95
N CYS A 425 -13.69 -15.59 -7.86
CA CYS A 425 -12.92 -16.21 -8.94
C CYS A 425 -13.81 -16.45 -10.17
N SER A 426 -15.05 -16.91 -9.97
CA SER A 426 -16.04 -17.08 -11.04
C SER A 426 -16.37 -15.75 -11.74
N LEU A 427 -16.64 -14.68 -10.98
CA LEU A 427 -16.84 -13.33 -11.53
C LEU A 427 -15.61 -12.85 -12.33
N ALA A 428 -14.40 -13.11 -11.81
CA ALA A 428 -13.16 -12.74 -12.47
C ALA A 428 -13.00 -13.47 -13.80
N ALA A 429 -13.23 -14.79 -13.82
CA ALA A 429 -13.21 -15.61 -15.03
C ALA A 429 -14.22 -15.11 -16.05
N ASP A 430 -15.45 -14.82 -15.64
CA ASP A 430 -16.50 -14.25 -16.51
C ASP A 430 -16.08 -12.91 -17.12
N GLY A 431 -15.48 -12.04 -16.31
CA GLY A 431 -14.91 -10.79 -16.80
C GLY A 431 -13.81 -10.98 -17.84
N ILE A 432 -12.90 -11.95 -17.64
CA ILE A 432 -11.83 -12.23 -18.61
C ILE A 432 -12.38 -12.78 -19.92
N TRP A 433 -13.36 -13.69 -19.89
CA TRP A 433 -13.99 -14.22 -21.10
C TRP A 433 -14.77 -13.18 -21.88
N LYS A 434 -15.45 -12.26 -21.17
CA LYS A 434 -16.28 -11.20 -21.76
C LYS A 434 -15.51 -9.89 -22.02
N HIS A 435 -14.19 -9.85 -21.80
CA HIS A 435 -13.36 -8.63 -21.87
C HIS A 435 -13.92 -7.46 -21.02
N LYS A 436 -14.45 -7.79 -19.85
CA LYS A 436 -15.16 -6.89 -18.95
C LYS A 436 -14.34 -6.64 -17.69
N VAL A 437 -14.01 -5.36 -17.47
CA VAL A 437 -13.23 -4.87 -16.31
C VAL A 437 -14.13 -4.19 -15.27
N PHE A 438 -15.32 -3.78 -15.68
CA PHE A 438 -16.31 -3.09 -14.87
C PHE A 438 -17.56 -3.96 -14.71
N PHE A 439 -17.98 -4.23 -13.49
CA PHE A 439 -19.12 -5.10 -13.15
C PHE A 439 -20.22 -4.27 -12.52
N GLU A 440 -21.46 -4.44 -12.95
CA GLU A 440 -22.59 -3.74 -12.35
C GLU A 440 -22.98 -4.40 -11.02
N GLU A 441 -23.56 -3.62 -10.11
CA GLU A 441 -24.08 -4.12 -8.82
C GLU A 441 -25.02 -5.33 -8.97
N LYS A 442 -25.82 -5.37 -10.03
CA LYS A 442 -26.69 -6.52 -10.34
C LYS A 442 -25.89 -7.80 -10.55
N GLU A 443 -24.74 -7.72 -11.22
CA GLU A 443 -23.89 -8.87 -11.50
C GLU A 443 -23.19 -9.36 -10.24
N ILE A 444 -22.77 -8.44 -9.36
CA ILE A 444 -22.23 -8.76 -8.03
C ILE A 444 -23.27 -9.52 -7.20
N LYS A 445 -24.51 -9.02 -7.16
CA LYS A 445 -25.63 -9.67 -6.46
C LYS A 445 -25.97 -11.03 -7.06
N ASN A 446 -25.98 -11.15 -8.39
CA ASN A 446 -26.24 -12.42 -9.07
C ASN A 446 -25.19 -13.50 -8.76
N HIS A 447 -23.92 -13.11 -8.53
CA HIS A 447 -22.87 -14.03 -8.09
C HIS A 447 -22.87 -14.27 -6.56
N GLY A 448 -23.80 -13.66 -5.80
CA GLY A 448 -23.87 -13.75 -4.34
C GLY A 448 -22.62 -13.20 -3.64
N LEU A 449 -22.07 -12.12 -4.19
CA LEU A 449 -20.88 -11.41 -3.70
C LEU A 449 -21.24 -10.14 -2.92
N ASP A 450 -22.51 -9.94 -2.57
CA ASP A 450 -23.05 -8.77 -1.86
C ASP A 450 -22.72 -8.74 -0.35
N GLN A 451 -21.60 -9.33 0.05
CA GLN A 451 -21.14 -9.33 1.43
C GLN A 451 -20.38 -8.02 1.74
N PRO A 452 -20.92 -7.12 2.59
CA PRO A 452 -20.37 -5.78 2.81
C PRO A 452 -18.98 -5.78 3.44
N ASP A 453 -18.64 -6.83 4.21
CA ASP A 453 -17.33 -6.94 4.86
C ASP A 453 -16.23 -7.46 3.93
N LEU A 454 -16.57 -8.25 2.90
CA LEU A 454 -15.62 -8.94 2.04
C LEU A 454 -15.46 -8.28 0.67
N LEU A 455 -16.57 -7.92 0.01
CA LEU A 455 -16.57 -7.37 -1.35
C LEU A 455 -15.57 -6.23 -1.53
N PRO A 456 -15.52 -5.23 -0.63
CA PRO A 456 -14.64 -4.11 -0.83
C PRO A 456 -13.15 -4.46 -0.67
N LEU A 457 -12.78 -5.60 -0.09
CA LEU A 457 -11.36 -5.99 0.05
C LEU A 457 -10.75 -6.37 -1.31
N PHE A 458 -11.58 -6.78 -2.26
CA PHE A 458 -11.16 -7.31 -3.54
C PHE A 458 -11.52 -6.38 -4.70
N LEU A 459 -12.70 -5.76 -4.64
CA LEU A 459 -13.21 -4.87 -5.68
C LEU A 459 -13.23 -3.41 -5.22
N ASN A 460 -12.75 -2.55 -6.12
CA ASN A 460 -12.97 -1.12 -6.10
C ASN A 460 -14.30 -0.81 -6.73
N GLU A 461 -15.22 -0.34 -5.91
CA GLU A 461 -16.44 0.25 -6.40
C GLU A 461 -16.20 1.72 -6.78
N LYS A 462 -16.86 2.12 -7.86
CA LYS A 462 -16.84 3.45 -8.48
C LYS A 462 -18.28 3.86 -8.74
N ILE A 463 -18.54 5.15 -8.60
CA ILE A 463 -19.83 5.74 -8.90
C ILE A 463 -19.90 6.00 -10.40
N SER A 464 -20.92 5.45 -11.08
CA SER A 464 -21.16 5.75 -12.49
C SER A 464 -21.50 7.23 -12.67
N LYS A 465 -20.77 7.94 -13.55
CA LYS A 465 -21.00 9.36 -13.86
C LYS A 465 -22.19 9.59 -14.84
N LYS A 466 -22.88 8.55 -15.33
CA LYS A 466 -23.93 8.68 -16.37
C LYS A 466 -25.38 8.55 -15.83
N GLY A 467 -26.09 9.69 -15.86
CA GLY A 467 -27.47 9.90 -16.33
C GLY A 467 -28.64 9.10 -15.76
N ALA A 468 -29.55 9.80 -15.06
CA ALA A 468 -31.01 9.63 -14.87
C ALA A 468 -31.62 8.25 -14.48
N ASP A 469 -30.91 7.14 -14.58
CA ASP A 469 -31.32 5.84 -14.09
C ASP A 469 -30.53 5.56 -12.80
N HIS A 470 -31.23 5.31 -11.70
CA HIS A 470 -30.71 5.29 -10.32
C HIS A 470 -29.24 4.85 -10.21
N GLY A 471 -28.37 5.74 -9.70
CA GLY A 471 -26.91 5.61 -9.67
C GLY A 471 -26.39 4.21 -9.35
N LYS A 472 -26.16 3.42 -10.41
CA LYS A 472 -25.68 2.05 -10.30
C LYS A 472 -24.22 2.06 -9.87
N ASN A 473 -23.93 1.33 -8.80
CA ASN A 473 -22.55 1.10 -8.37
C ASN A 473 -21.87 0.18 -9.38
N ILE A 474 -20.70 0.62 -9.87
CA ILE A 474 -19.86 -0.16 -10.78
C ILE A 474 -18.63 -0.62 -10.01
N TYR A 475 -18.34 -1.91 -10.07
CA TYR A 475 -17.24 -2.55 -9.39
C TYR A 475 -16.12 -2.85 -10.39
N SER A 476 -14.88 -2.84 -9.95
CA SER A 476 -13.72 -3.23 -10.74
C SER A 476 -12.68 -3.84 -9.82
N PHE A 477 -11.88 -4.79 -10.27
CA PHE A 477 -10.76 -5.25 -9.46
C PHE A 477 -9.77 -4.10 -9.24
N THR A 478 -9.06 -4.13 -8.10
CA THR A 478 -8.11 -3.04 -7.76
C THR A 478 -7.05 -2.83 -8.85
N HIS A 479 -6.68 -3.91 -9.54
CA HIS A 479 -5.84 -3.91 -10.72
C HIS A 479 -6.26 -5.05 -11.67
N LEU A 480 -6.07 -4.89 -12.98
CA LEU A 480 -6.43 -5.92 -13.98
C LEU A 480 -5.72 -7.27 -13.69
N HIS A 481 -4.44 -7.23 -13.33
CA HIS A 481 -3.68 -8.43 -12.93
C HIS A 481 -4.27 -9.21 -11.75
N LEU A 482 -5.00 -8.55 -10.84
CA LEU A 482 -5.71 -9.26 -9.78
C LEU A 482 -6.93 -9.99 -10.34
N GLN A 483 -7.64 -9.40 -11.30
CA GLN A 483 -8.71 -10.08 -12.01
C GLN A 483 -8.19 -11.31 -12.77
N GLU A 484 -7.10 -11.18 -13.50
CA GLU A 484 -6.45 -12.29 -14.23
C GLU A 484 -5.99 -13.40 -13.26
N PHE A 485 -5.46 -13.03 -12.09
CA PHE A 485 -5.08 -13.97 -11.04
C PHE A 485 -6.28 -14.71 -10.45
N PHE A 486 -7.36 -14.02 -10.10
CA PHE A 486 -8.58 -14.67 -9.57
C PHE A 486 -9.26 -15.53 -10.64
N ALA A 487 -9.22 -15.13 -11.91
CA ALA A 487 -9.67 -15.95 -13.02
C ALA A 487 -8.85 -17.24 -13.16
N ALA A 488 -7.52 -17.17 -12.98
CA ALA A 488 -6.68 -18.36 -12.95
C ALA A 488 -7.04 -19.28 -11.77
N MET A 489 -7.27 -18.71 -10.58
CA MET A 489 -7.72 -19.51 -9.42
C MET A 489 -9.04 -20.25 -9.67
N PHE A 490 -10.00 -19.63 -10.37
CA PHE A 490 -11.28 -20.27 -10.71
C PHE A 490 -11.11 -21.66 -11.32
N TYR A 491 -10.18 -21.80 -12.26
CA TYR A 491 -9.95 -23.04 -13.01
C TYR A 491 -9.20 -24.12 -12.22
N VAL A 492 -8.42 -23.74 -11.21
CA VAL A 492 -7.56 -24.69 -10.47
C VAL A 492 -8.11 -25.03 -9.08
N LEU A 493 -9.02 -24.24 -8.52
CA LEU A 493 -9.63 -24.56 -7.21
C LEU A 493 -10.49 -25.82 -7.29
N GLU A 494 -10.52 -26.63 -6.23
CA GLU A 494 -11.47 -27.75 -6.12
C GLU A 494 -12.92 -27.26 -6.04
N ASP A 495 -13.85 -28.05 -6.55
CA ASP A 495 -15.29 -27.85 -6.35
C ASP A 495 -15.74 -28.48 -5.03
N ASP A 496 -16.70 -27.87 -4.35
CA ASP A 496 -17.43 -28.53 -3.27
C ASP A 496 -18.71 -29.06 -3.92
N GLU A 497 -19.04 -30.32 -3.66
CA GLU A 497 -20.21 -31.00 -4.26
C GLU A 497 -21.56 -30.32 -3.99
N GLU A 498 -21.61 -29.28 -3.15
CA GLU A 498 -22.83 -28.59 -2.71
C GLU A 498 -23.12 -27.25 -3.41
N ILE A 499 -22.23 -26.71 -4.25
CA ILE A 499 -22.46 -25.41 -4.92
C ILE A 499 -22.84 -25.62 -6.39
N ILE A 500 -24.15 -25.62 -6.67
CA ILE A 500 -24.68 -25.49 -8.03
C ILE A 500 -24.28 -24.08 -8.52
N ASP A 501 -23.20 -24.00 -9.30
CA ASP A 501 -22.68 -22.74 -9.80
C ASP A 501 -23.69 -22.09 -10.76
N SER A 502 -24.09 -20.85 -10.48
CA SER A 502 -24.98 -20.05 -11.33
C SER A 502 -24.24 -19.44 -12.52
N SER A 503 -22.96 -19.78 -12.72
CA SER A 503 -22.14 -19.31 -13.82
C SER A 503 -22.46 -20.10 -15.10
N SER A 504 -22.57 -19.41 -16.23
CA SER A 504 -22.73 -20.06 -17.54
C SER A 504 -21.41 -20.63 -18.09
N LEU A 505 -20.31 -20.49 -17.34
CA LEU A 505 -18.97 -20.85 -17.78
C LEU A 505 -18.61 -22.25 -17.30
N VAL A 506 -18.21 -23.09 -18.24
CA VAL A 506 -17.69 -24.42 -17.92
C VAL A 506 -16.33 -24.25 -17.26
N LYS A 507 -16.21 -24.72 -16.02
CA LYS A 507 -14.95 -24.79 -15.27
C LYS A 507 -14.08 -25.94 -15.80
N ASP A 508 -13.56 -25.75 -17.01
CA ASP A 508 -12.64 -26.68 -17.65
C ASP A 508 -11.37 -25.93 -18.09
N VAL A 509 -10.24 -26.31 -17.48
CA VAL A 509 -8.95 -25.69 -17.77
C VAL A 509 -8.49 -25.99 -19.20
N ASN A 510 -8.90 -27.12 -19.79
CA ASN A 510 -8.51 -27.48 -21.15
C ASN A 510 -9.14 -26.52 -22.16
N VAL A 511 -10.41 -26.14 -21.98
CA VAL A 511 -11.09 -25.15 -22.83
C VAL A 511 -10.35 -23.81 -22.83
N LEU A 512 -9.89 -23.36 -21.66
CA LEU A 512 -9.11 -22.12 -21.53
C LEU A 512 -7.75 -22.23 -22.24
N LEU A 513 -7.05 -23.35 -22.05
CA LEU A 513 -5.72 -23.58 -22.62
C LEU A 513 -5.76 -23.77 -24.15
N GLU A 514 -6.77 -24.47 -24.67
CA GLU A 514 -7.03 -24.62 -26.10
C GLU A 514 -7.33 -23.25 -26.72
N SER A 515 -8.23 -22.46 -26.12
CA SER A 515 -8.55 -21.11 -26.60
C SER A 515 -7.31 -20.20 -26.62
N TYR A 516 -6.46 -20.29 -25.59
CA TYR A 516 -5.18 -19.58 -25.53
C TYR A 516 -4.23 -20.00 -26.65
N ASP A 517 -4.15 -21.29 -26.98
CA ASP A 517 -3.24 -21.78 -28.02
C ASP A 517 -3.70 -21.36 -29.41
N GLU A 518 -5.01 -21.44 -29.67
CA GLU A 518 -5.65 -21.15 -30.96
C GLU A 518 -5.64 -19.66 -31.31
N SER A 519 -6.10 -18.79 -30.41
CA SER A 519 -6.36 -17.38 -30.77
C SER A 519 -6.26 -16.36 -29.64
N ARG A 520 -6.52 -16.75 -28.38
CA ARG A 520 -6.65 -15.82 -27.25
C ARG A 520 -5.32 -15.55 -26.53
N LYS A 521 -4.35 -14.97 -27.26
CA LYS A 521 -3.04 -14.60 -26.66
C LYS A 521 -3.12 -13.52 -25.59
N ASP A 522 -4.24 -12.80 -25.51
CA ASP A 522 -4.56 -11.90 -24.40
C ASP A 522 -4.65 -12.62 -23.05
N LEU A 523 -4.94 -13.93 -23.01
CA LEU A 523 -4.99 -14.73 -21.79
C LEU A 523 -3.60 -15.11 -21.25
N ASN A 524 -2.52 -14.65 -21.88
CA ASN A 524 -1.16 -15.06 -21.54
C ASN A 524 -0.83 -14.90 -20.04
N LEU A 525 -1.26 -13.80 -19.41
CA LEU A 525 -1.00 -13.57 -17.99
C LEU A 525 -1.87 -14.46 -17.09
N THR A 526 -3.15 -14.66 -17.42
CA THR A 526 -4.01 -15.65 -16.75
C THR A 526 -3.39 -17.04 -16.80
N VAL A 527 -2.90 -17.47 -17.96
CA VAL A 527 -2.26 -18.78 -18.13
C VAL A 527 -0.94 -18.87 -17.34
N ARG A 528 -0.14 -17.79 -17.30
CA ARG A 528 1.04 -17.71 -16.42
C ARG A 528 0.66 -17.94 -14.96
N PHE A 529 -0.40 -17.29 -14.47
CA PHE A 529 -0.89 -17.48 -13.11
C PHE A 529 -1.34 -18.92 -12.86
N LEU A 530 -2.02 -19.57 -13.81
CA LEU A 530 -2.39 -20.99 -13.66
C LEU A 530 -1.16 -21.85 -13.39
N PHE A 531 -0.12 -21.70 -14.22
CA PHE A 531 1.10 -22.50 -14.08
C PHE A 531 1.84 -22.22 -12.77
N GLY A 532 1.84 -20.97 -12.29
CA GLY A 532 2.38 -20.66 -10.97
C GLY A 532 1.58 -21.25 -9.82
N LEU A 533 0.25 -21.35 -9.94
CA LEU A 533 -0.65 -21.88 -8.92
C LEU A 533 -0.48 -23.39 -8.74
N ILE A 534 -0.21 -24.13 -9.81
CA ILE A 534 -0.02 -25.59 -9.76
C ILE A 534 1.40 -26.04 -9.34
N SER A 535 2.27 -25.09 -8.99
CA SER A 535 3.56 -25.43 -8.39
C SER A 535 3.37 -25.99 -6.98
N GLN A 536 4.23 -26.92 -6.58
CA GLN A 536 4.17 -27.58 -5.28
C GLN A 536 4.17 -26.57 -4.13
N LYS A 537 5.01 -25.53 -4.21
CA LYS A 537 5.08 -24.46 -3.20
C LYS A 537 3.79 -23.65 -3.13
N SER A 538 3.17 -23.33 -4.26
CA SER A 538 1.91 -22.58 -4.29
C SER A 538 0.75 -23.41 -3.76
N ILE A 539 0.70 -24.71 -4.08
CA ILE A 539 -0.31 -25.64 -3.58
C ILE A 539 -0.22 -25.75 -2.05
N GLU A 540 0.97 -26.03 -1.51
CA GLU A 540 1.21 -26.11 -0.07
C GLU A 540 0.82 -24.79 0.63
N TYR A 541 1.25 -23.66 0.07
CA TYR A 541 0.96 -22.35 0.65
C TYR A 541 -0.54 -22.00 0.62
N ALA A 542 -1.22 -22.28 -0.49
CA ALA A 542 -2.64 -22.00 -0.66
C ALA A 542 -3.50 -22.84 0.30
N ASP A 543 -3.18 -24.13 0.46
CA ASP A 543 -3.91 -25.02 1.35
C ASP A 543 -3.64 -24.67 2.83
N GLU A 544 -2.37 -24.59 3.24
CA GLU A 544 -2.01 -24.39 4.66
C GLU A 544 -2.32 -22.98 5.18
N THR A 545 -2.16 -21.94 4.35
CA THR A 545 -2.26 -20.55 4.81
C THR A 545 -3.58 -19.88 4.44
N ILE A 546 -4.15 -20.21 3.28
CA ILE A 546 -5.37 -19.57 2.75
C ILE A 546 -6.58 -20.50 2.95
N GLY A 547 -6.36 -21.81 3.03
CA GLY A 547 -7.43 -22.82 3.10
C GLY A 547 -7.99 -23.18 1.72
N CYS A 548 -7.29 -22.83 0.64
CA CYS A 548 -7.71 -23.07 -0.74
C CYS A 548 -7.06 -24.34 -1.29
N ARG A 549 -7.85 -25.36 -1.60
CA ARG A 549 -7.36 -26.57 -2.23
C ARG A 549 -7.32 -26.46 -3.74
N ILE A 550 -6.20 -26.86 -4.32
CA ILE A 550 -5.97 -26.90 -5.76
C ILE A 550 -6.23 -28.32 -6.27
N SER A 551 -7.08 -28.42 -7.29
CA SER A 551 -7.51 -29.67 -7.91
C SER A 551 -6.32 -30.45 -8.49
N PRO A 552 -6.08 -31.70 -8.02
CA PRO A 552 -5.05 -32.56 -8.58
C PRO A 552 -5.28 -32.86 -10.07
N ARG A 553 -6.55 -32.99 -10.48
CA ARG A 553 -6.93 -33.21 -11.88
C ARG A 553 -6.54 -32.03 -12.77
N ALA A 554 -6.84 -30.81 -12.33
CA ALA A 554 -6.45 -29.61 -13.06
C ALA A 554 -4.93 -29.52 -13.23
N ARG A 555 -4.17 -29.85 -12.18
CA ARG A 555 -2.71 -29.93 -12.26
C ARG A 555 -2.23 -30.97 -13.27
N GLU A 556 -2.79 -32.18 -13.24
CA GLU A 556 -2.42 -33.25 -14.19
C GLU A 556 -2.74 -32.86 -15.63
N ASP A 557 -3.91 -32.30 -15.90
CA ASP A 557 -4.35 -31.89 -17.23
C ASP A 557 -3.47 -30.76 -17.78
N MET A 558 -3.14 -29.76 -16.96
CA MET A 558 -2.24 -28.68 -17.35
C MET A 558 -0.82 -29.17 -17.66
N LEU A 559 -0.28 -30.08 -16.86
CA LEU A 559 1.03 -30.68 -17.10
C LEU A 559 1.03 -31.51 -18.39
N ARG A 560 -0.06 -32.26 -18.65
CA ARG A 560 -0.26 -33.01 -19.88
C ARG A 560 -0.30 -32.06 -21.08
N TRP A 561 -1.11 -31.01 -21.00
CA TRP A 561 -1.22 -30.00 -22.05
C TRP A 561 0.14 -29.37 -22.37
N LEU A 562 0.93 -28.97 -21.36
CA LEU A 562 2.26 -28.38 -21.56
C LEU A 562 3.21 -29.31 -22.33
N GLN A 563 3.11 -30.63 -22.10
CA GLN A 563 3.91 -31.63 -22.80
C GLN A 563 3.42 -31.94 -24.22
N GLU A 564 2.13 -31.71 -24.49
CA GLU A 564 1.48 -32.10 -25.75
C GLU A 564 1.31 -30.94 -26.74
N ARG A 565 1.34 -29.70 -26.24
CA ARG A 565 1.17 -28.44 -26.97
C ARG A 565 1.95 -28.34 -28.28
N HIS A 566 3.12 -28.97 -28.35
CA HIS A 566 4.01 -28.91 -29.52
C HIS A 566 4.07 -30.22 -30.32
N ARG A 567 3.21 -31.21 -30.04
CA ARG A 567 3.19 -32.52 -30.74
C ARG A 567 2.69 -32.42 -32.19
N GLY A 568 1.89 -31.41 -32.53
CA GLY A 568 1.31 -31.26 -33.88
C GLY A 568 2.23 -30.62 -34.94
N VAL A 569 3.41 -30.13 -34.55
CA VAL A 569 4.20 -29.19 -35.38
C VAL A 569 5.34 -29.87 -36.15
N SER A 570 5.62 -31.18 -35.99
CA SER A 570 6.79 -31.79 -36.63
C SER A 570 6.68 -33.29 -36.92
N HIS A 571 7.26 -33.71 -38.06
CA HIS A 571 7.55 -35.11 -38.36
C HIS A 571 8.56 -35.70 -37.34
N PRO A 572 8.48 -37.02 -37.02
CA PRO A 572 9.30 -37.67 -35.98
C PRO A 572 10.83 -37.61 -36.17
N SER A 573 11.32 -37.10 -37.29
CA SER A 573 12.74 -36.94 -37.64
C SER A 573 13.30 -35.52 -37.51
N GLN A 574 12.47 -34.51 -37.18
CA GLN A 574 12.90 -33.12 -37.10
C GLN A 574 13.08 -32.66 -35.64
N ALA A 575 14.24 -32.08 -35.34
CA ALA A 575 14.54 -31.51 -34.03
C ALA A 575 13.54 -30.38 -33.68
N LEU A 576 12.79 -30.57 -32.58
CA LEU A 576 11.84 -29.57 -32.07
C LEU A 576 12.59 -28.30 -31.61
N LYS A 577 12.07 -27.15 -32.04
CA LYS A 577 12.59 -25.83 -31.68
C LYS A 577 11.58 -25.08 -30.81
N LEU A 578 12.07 -24.38 -29.79
CA LEU A 578 11.27 -23.48 -28.99
C LEU A 578 11.28 -22.09 -29.65
N SER A 579 10.16 -21.70 -30.24
CA SER A 579 10.01 -20.41 -30.94
C SER A 579 9.18 -19.37 -30.21
N GLN A 580 8.55 -19.74 -29.09
CA GLN A 580 7.74 -18.84 -28.28
C GLN A 580 8.24 -18.85 -26.83
N LEU A 581 8.19 -17.69 -26.18
CA LEU A 581 8.68 -17.49 -24.81
C LEU A 581 7.67 -17.88 -23.74
N ASP A 582 6.40 -18.01 -24.08
CA ASP A 582 5.33 -18.29 -23.14
C ASP A 582 5.54 -19.61 -22.37
N THR A 583 6.02 -20.67 -23.03
CA THR A 583 6.44 -21.91 -22.37
C THR A 583 7.55 -21.66 -21.34
N SER A 584 8.49 -20.75 -21.63
CA SER A 584 9.52 -20.36 -20.66
C SER A 584 8.92 -19.59 -19.48
N HIS A 585 7.91 -18.74 -19.73
CA HIS A 585 7.20 -18.00 -18.68
C HIS A 585 6.41 -18.93 -17.76
N PHE A 586 5.72 -19.93 -18.30
CA PHE A 586 4.95 -20.90 -17.54
C PHE A 586 5.86 -21.72 -16.61
N LEU A 587 6.96 -22.24 -17.16
CA LEU A 587 7.96 -22.98 -16.39
C LEU A 587 8.63 -22.12 -15.32
N PHE A 588 8.86 -20.84 -15.62
CA PHE A 588 9.41 -19.89 -14.66
C PHE A 588 8.45 -19.57 -13.51
N GLU A 589 7.14 -19.44 -13.78
CA GLU A 589 6.11 -19.27 -12.76
C GLU A 589 5.97 -20.54 -11.89
N MET A 590 6.10 -21.73 -12.48
CA MET A 590 6.14 -22.99 -11.71
C MET A 590 7.36 -23.08 -10.79
N ASN A 591 8.51 -22.55 -11.24
CA ASN A 591 9.78 -22.56 -10.52
C ASN A 591 10.22 -23.97 -10.03
N GLU A 592 9.98 -24.99 -10.85
CA GLU A 592 10.30 -26.39 -10.60
C GLU A 592 11.25 -26.94 -11.68
N GLU A 593 12.45 -27.36 -11.29
CA GLU A 593 13.44 -27.86 -12.25
C GLU A 593 13.01 -29.15 -12.96
N SER A 594 12.30 -30.04 -12.27
CA SER A 594 11.74 -31.27 -12.85
C SER A 594 10.77 -30.98 -13.98
N SER A 595 9.92 -29.97 -13.80
CA SER A 595 8.92 -29.53 -14.77
C SER A 595 9.59 -28.95 -16.02
N VAL A 596 10.70 -28.19 -15.85
CA VAL A 596 11.51 -27.72 -16.98
C VAL A 596 12.10 -28.90 -17.77
N ARG A 597 12.72 -29.86 -17.09
CA ARG A 597 13.33 -31.04 -17.74
C ARG A 597 12.29 -31.87 -18.49
N SER A 598 11.11 -32.04 -17.91
CA SER A 598 10.01 -32.80 -18.51
C SER A 598 9.43 -32.10 -19.75
N ALA A 599 9.19 -30.78 -19.68
CA ALA A 599 8.58 -30.03 -20.77
C ALA A 599 9.57 -29.76 -21.91
N LEU A 600 10.82 -29.39 -21.60
CA LEU A 600 11.82 -29.01 -22.60
C LEU A 600 12.69 -30.17 -23.09
N GLY A 601 12.59 -31.36 -22.49
CA GLY A 601 13.47 -32.51 -22.81
C GLY A 601 13.42 -32.97 -24.28
N ARG A 602 12.34 -32.68 -25.01
CA ARG A 602 12.20 -33.01 -26.44
C ARG A 602 12.76 -31.94 -27.38
N PHE A 603 12.97 -30.73 -26.87
CA PHE A 603 13.49 -29.62 -27.64
C PHE A 603 15.02 -29.62 -27.63
N THR A 604 15.62 -29.24 -28.75
CA THR A 604 17.08 -29.19 -28.88
C THR A 604 17.59 -27.80 -29.23
N SER A 605 16.68 -26.86 -29.51
CA SER A 605 17.06 -25.50 -29.86
C SER A 605 16.03 -24.45 -29.47
N VAL A 606 16.52 -23.22 -29.31
CA VAL A 606 15.72 -21.99 -29.18
C VAL A 606 15.88 -21.20 -30.49
N ASP A 607 14.78 -20.71 -31.04
CA ASP A 607 14.74 -19.94 -32.28
C ASP A 607 13.75 -18.78 -32.13
N LEU A 608 14.22 -17.62 -31.69
CA LEU A 608 13.40 -16.43 -31.47
C LEU A 608 13.69 -15.38 -32.55
N GLU A 609 12.63 -14.81 -33.11
CA GLU A 609 12.70 -13.81 -34.19
C GLU A 609 11.90 -12.57 -33.79
N ASP A 610 12.51 -11.39 -33.94
CA ASP A 610 11.92 -10.06 -33.74
C ASP A 610 11.26 -9.82 -32.37
N VAL A 611 11.80 -10.45 -31.31
CA VAL A 611 11.27 -10.35 -29.94
C VAL A 611 11.98 -9.24 -29.14
N GLN A 612 11.20 -8.37 -28.51
CA GLN A 612 11.72 -7.45 -27.48
C GLN A 612 11.77 -8.18 -26.13
N LEU A 613 12.96 -8.60 -25.73
CA LEU A 613 13.18 -9.32 -24.48
C LEU A 613 13.22 -8.35 -23.30
N THR A 614 12.11 -8.30 -22.56
CA THR A 614 12.02 -7.60 -21.26
C THR A 614 12.95 -8.26 -20.23
N SER A 615 13.16 -7.59 -19.10
CA SER A 615 13.91 -8.20 -17.99
C SER A 615 13.26 -9.51 -17.50
N TYR A 616 11.93 -9.58 -17.52
CA TYR A 616 11.19 -10.79 -17.15
C TYR A 616 11.45 -11.93 -18.14
N ASP A 617 11.35 -11.66 -19.44
CA ASP A 617 11.57 -12.65 -20.51
C ASP A 617 12.98 -13.24 -20.42
N GLN A 618 13.98 -12.39 -20.20
CA GLN A 618 15.38 -12.80 -20.05
C GLN A 618 15.56 -13.68 -18.82
N MET A 619 14.93 -13.36 -17.69
CA MET A 619 14.99 -14.19 -16.48
C MET A 619 14.34 -15.56 -16.69
N ALA A 620 13.17 -15.60 -17.33
CA ALA A 620 12.44 -16.83 -17.60
C ALA A 620 13.18 -17.75 -18.58
N LEU A 621 13.69 -17.19 -19.68
CA LEU A 621 14.51 -17.92 -20.64
C LEU A 621 15.79 -18.44 -19.98
N SER A 622 16.47 -17.59 -19.21
CA SER A 622 17.70 -17.97 -18.49
C SER A 622 17.46 -19.07 -17.47
N PHE A 623 16.32 -19.05 -16.77
CA PHE A 623 15.93 -20.11 -15.84
C PHE A 623 15.78 -21.45 -16.56
N CYS A 624 15.09 -21.46 -17.70
CA CYS A 624 14.89 -22.67 -18.50
C CYS A 624 16.22 -23.21 -19.05
N VAL A 625 17.04 -22.34 -19.65
CA VAL A 625 18.33 -22.69 -20.25
C VAL A 625 19.28 -23.39 -19.26
N ARG A 626 19.28 -22.98 -17.98
CA ARG A 626 20.14 -23.60 -16.95
C ARG A 626 19.80 -25.06 -16.65
N GLN A 627 18.58 -25.49 -16.95
CA GLN A 627 18.09 -26.83 -16.66
C GLN A 627 17.91 -27.68 -17.94
N TRP A 628 18.24 -27.10 -19.10
CA TRP A 628 17.96 -27.68 -20.40
C TRP A 628 19.19 -28.43 -20.95
N ALA A 629 19.38 -29.65 -20.46
CA ALA A 629 20.51 -30.50 -20.84
C ALA A 629 20.63 -30.75 -22.36
N GLY A 630 19.49 -30.86 -23.06
CA GLY A 630 19.44 -31.11 -24.51
C GLY A 630 19.66 -29.90 -25.42
N LEU A 631 19.90 -28.70 -24.87
CA LEU A 631 20.00 -27.47 -25.67
C LEU A 631 21.31 -27.44 -26.48
N GLY A 632 21.21 -27.70 -27.78
CA GLY A 632 22.34 -27.71 -28.71
C GLY A 632 22.50 -26.42 -29.53
N CYS A 633 21.43 -25.65 -29.70
CA CYS A 633 21.45 -24.44 -30.54
C CYS A 633 20.57 -23.32 -29.98
N VAL A 634 21.07 -22.09 -29.96
CA VAL A 634 20.29 -20.87 -29.68
C VAL A 634 20.43 -19.94 -30.86
N THR A 635 19.31 -19.55 -31.46
CA THR A 635 19.23 -18.57 -32.55
C THR A 635 18.30 -17.44 -32.11
N LEU A 636 18.84 -16.23 -32.08
CA LEU A 636 18.10 -14.98 -31.83
C LEU A 636 18.30 -14.09 -33.05
N ARG A 637 17.21 -13.70 -33.72
CA ARG A 637 17.24 -12.78 -34.87
C ARG A 637 16.35 -11.57 -34.58
N GLY A 638 16.83 -10.37 -34.84
CA GLY A 638 16.06 -9.13 -34.60
C GLY A 638 15.65 -8.91 -33.13
N CYS A 639 16.20 -9.69 -32.19
CA CYS A 639 15.79 -9.65 -30.80
C CYS A 639 16.52 -8.54 -30.05
N SER A 640 15.80 -7.66 -29.36
CA SER A 640 16.41 -6.59 -28.56
C SER A 640 16.33 -6.88 -27.07
N PHE A 641 17.32 -6.42 -26.31
CA PHE A 641 17.40 -6.65 -24.86
C PHE A 641 17.11 -5.35 -24.11
N HIS A 642 15.92 -5.23 -23.52
CA HIS A 642 15.52 -4.00 -22.83
C HIS A 642 16.11 -3.94 -21.41
N ARG A 643 16.82 -2.84 -21.10
CA ARG A 643 17.21 -2.49 -19.72
C ARG A 643 16.12 -1.62 -19.08
N PRO A 644 15.85 -1.74 -17.77
CA PRO A 644 15.11 -0.70 -17.07
C PRO A 644 15.95 0.59 -17.13
N ARG A 645 15.55 1.59 -17.93
CA ARG A 645 16.23 2.90 -17.96
C ARG A 645 16.18 3.51 -16.56
N PRO A 646 17.26 4.05 -15.97
CA PRO A 646 17.09 5.09 -14.97
C PRO A 646 16.19 6.15 -15.60
N THR A 647 15.09 6.51 -14.94
CA THR A 647 14.11 7.47 -15.47
C THR A 647 14.84 8.73 -15.93
N GLU A 648 14.57 9.17 -17.16
CA GLU A 648 15.17 10.35 -17.83
C GLU A 648 14.87 11.70 -17.12
N GLU A 649 14.26 11.69 -15.94
CA GLU A 649 14.03 12.89 -15.11
C GLU A 649 15.20 13.22 -14.16
N LEU A 650 16.19 12.34 -14.01
CA LEU A 650 17.34 12.55 -13.11
C LEU A 650 18.51 13.32 -13.75
N ALA A 651 18.36 13.82 -14.97
CA ALA A 651 19.44 14.51 -15.68
C ALA A 651 19.66 15.99 -15.26
N THR A 652 18.82 16.57 -14.39
CA THR A 652 18.91 18.01 -14.09
C THR A 652 19.23 18.41 -12.65
N SER A 653 19.54 17.50 -11.73
CA SER A 653 20.00 17.95 -10.40
C SER A 653 20.79 16.92 -9.61
N VAL A 654 22.12 16.88 -9.80
CA VAL A 654 23.14 16.96 -8.71
C VAL A 654 24.49 17.31 -9.37
N LEU A 655 24.77 18.60 -9.51
CA LEU A 655 26.14 19.11 -9.58
C LEU A 655 26.51 19.59 -8.18
N CYS A 656 27.20 18.75 -7.40
CA CYS A 656 27.88 19.19 -6.17
C CYS A 656 29.25 18.51 -6.04
N SER A 657 30.27 19.24 -6.51
CA SER A 657 31.64 19.38 -6.00
C SER A 657 32.29 18.27 -5.15
N GLY A 658 33.36 17.67 -5.68
CA GLY A 658 34.73 17.88 -5.19
C GLY A 658 35.26 17.04 -4.01
N ALA A 659 36.04 15.99 -4.32
CA ALA A 659 37.25 15.62 -3.57
C ALA A 659 38.21 14.80 -4.49
N PRO A 660 39.49 15.18 -4.65
CA PRO A 660 40.46 14.41 -5.43
C PRO A 660 41.28 13.50 -4.49
N GLY A 661 41.38 12.21 -4.82
CA GLY A 661 42.28 11.29 -4.14
C GLY A 661 41.59 10.09 -3.51
N GLY A 662 41.21 9.13 -4.36
CA GLY A 662 40.85 7.78 -3.96
C GLY A 662 41.06 6.88 -5.18
N CYS A 663 41.89 5.85 -5.04
CA CYS A 663 42.12 4.86 -6.09
C CYS A 663 40.80 4.38 -6.70
N PRO A 664 40.71 4.20 -8.03
CA PRO A 664 39.49 3.72 -8.65
C PRO A 664 39.21 2.31 -8.12
N ARG A 665 38.18 2.17 -7.29
CA ARG A 665 37.51 0.88 -7.10
C ARG A 665 37.13 0.36 -8.49
N PRO A 666 37.19 -0.96 -8.77
CA PRO A 666 36.75 -1.46 -10.05
C PRO A 666 35.28 -1.06 -10.24
N LEU A 667 35.03 -0.16 -11.19
CA LEU A 667 33.73 0.03 -11.81
C LEU A 667 33.41 -1.28 -12.55
N ALA A 668 32.83 -2.26 -11.87
CA ALA A 668 32.32 -3.49 -12.44
C ALA A 668 31.10 -3.88 -11.60
N GLU A 669 29.87 -3.68 -12.06
CA GLU A 669 29.30 -4.38 -13.21
C GLU A 669 28.67 -3.39 -14.22
N LEU A 670 29.31 -3.19 -15.37
CA LEU A 670 28.53 -2.97 -16.60
C LEU A 670 27.86 -4.30 -16.91
N ASP A 671 26.78 -4.63 -16.20
CA ASP A 671 25.98 -5.81 -16.48
C ASP A 671 25.33 -5.63 -17.86
N SER A 672 25.92 -6.32 -18.82
CA SER A 672 25.47 -6.35 -20.20
C SER A 672 24.01 -6.85 -20.28
N PRO A 673 23.17 -6.31 -21.18
CA PRO A 673 21.81 -6.78 -21.38
C PRO A 673 21.70 -8.28 -21.66
N ILE A 674 22.69 -8.88 -22.32
CA ILE A 674 22.70 -10.33 -22.62
C ILE A 674 23.36 -11.17 -21.51
N HIS A 675 23.90 -10.53 -20.46
CA HIS A 675 24.62 -11.20 -19.39
C HIS A 675 23.82 -12.32 -18.70
N PRO A 676 22.52 -12.15 -18.35
CA PRO A 676 21.74 -13.21 -17.71
C PRO A 676 21.68 -14.50 -18.56
N LEU A 677 21.50 -14.34 -19.87
CA LEU A 677 21.45 -15.44 -20.82
C LEU A 677 22.83 -16.08 -20.99
N CYS A 678 23.89 -15.28 -21.16
CA CYS A 678 25.26 -15.80 -21.27
C CYS A 678 25.64 -16.61 -20.03
N ARG A 679 25.33 -16.09 -18.84
CA ARG A 679 25.57 -16.80 -17.57
C ARG A 679 24.76 -18.08 -17.45
N ALA A 680 23.53 -18.11 -17.96
CA ALA A 680 22.73 -19.33 -18.01
C ALA A 680 23.34 -20.39 -18.95
N LEU A 681 23.87 -19.96 -20.10
CA LEU A 681 24.52 -20.85 -21.06
C LEU A 681 25.85 -21.41 -20.55
N GLN A 682 26.54 -20.72 -19.64
CA GLN A 682 27.79 -21.16 -18.99
C GLN A 682 27.60 -22.32 -18.00
N HIS A 683 26.38 -22.79 -17.72
CA HIS A 683 26.20 -23.86 -16.74
C HIS A 683 26.94 -25.15 -17.17
N PRO A 684 27.55 -25.92 -16.24
CA PRO A 684 28.39 -27.07 -16.58
C PRO A 684 27.70 -28.20 -17.36
N GLY A 685 26.37 -28.29 -17.25
CA GLY A 685 25.54 -29.25 -17.98
C GLY A 685 25.16 -28.83 -19.40
N SER A 686 25.59 -27.65 -19.87
CA SER A 686 25.22 -27.13 -21.18
C SER A 686 25.94 -27.89 -22.30
N HIS A 687 25.18 -28.32 -23.30
CA HIS A 687 25.72 -28.93 -24.52
C HIS A 687 25.58 -28.01 -25.75
N LEU A 688 25.53 -26.69 -25.52
CA LEU A 688 25.38 -25.70 -26.57
C LEU A 688 26.52 -25.80 -27.59
N ARG A 689 26.18 -26.08 -28.85
CA ARG A 689 27.13 -26.16 -29.97
C ARG A 689 27.07 -24.95 -30.89
N VAL A 690 25.90 -24.32 -30.99
CA VAL A 690 25.64 -23.23 -31.94
C VAL A 690 24.97 -22.06 -31.22
N LEU A 691 25.55 -20.87 -31.33
CA LEU A 691 24.94 -19.62 -30.91
C LEU A 691 24.88 -18.66 -32.10
N ARG A 692 23.68 -18.20 -32.46
CA ARG A 692 23.47 -17.21 -33.52
C ARG A 692 22.76 -16.01 -32.94
N LEU A 693 23.36 -14.83 -33.08
CA LEU A 693 22.81 -13.55 -32.67
C LEU A 693 22.85 -12.63 -33.90
N GLN A 694 21.71 -12.45 -34.56
CA GLN A 694 21.59 -11.65 -35.79
C GLN A 694 20.72 -10.44 -35.50
N TRP A 695 21.18 -9.24 -35.84
CA TRP A 695 20.46 -7.97 -35.67
C TRP A 695 19.90 -7.76 -34.25
N CYS A 696 20.68 -8.09 -33.22
CA CYS A 696 20.21 -8.06 -31.83
C CYS A 696 20.53 -6.74 -31.09
N GLY A 697 21.14 -5.75 -31.76
CA GLY A 697 21.57 -4.49 -31.16
C GLY A 697 22.66 -4.69 -30.10
N LEU A 698 23.61 -5.59 -30.35
CA LEU A 698 24.68 -5.93 -29.42
C LEU A 698 25.60 -4.72 -29.18
N SER A 699 25.82 -4.38 -27.90
CA SER A 699 26.74 -3.34 -27.47
C SER A 699 28.13 -3.88 -27.13
N GLU A 700 29.10 -3.00 -26.88
CA GLU A 700 30.43 -3.39 -26.39
C GLU A 700 30.36 -4.23 -25.10
N SER A 701 29.45 -3.89 -24.17
CA SER A 701 29.23 -4.68 -22.96
C SER A 701 28.72 -6.10 -23.27
N CYS A 702 27.91 -6.27 -24.32
CA CYS A 702 27.49 -7.59 -24.81
C CYS A 702 28.67 -8.42 -25.28
N CYS A 703 29.64 -7.81 -25.95
CA CYS A 703 30.85 -8.48 -26.40
C CYS A 703 31.70 -8.99 -25.23
N ALA A 704 31.80 -8.24 -24.12
CA ALA A 704 32.49 -8.71 -22.91
C ALA A 704 31.83 -9.98 -22.32
N ALA A 705 30.50 -10.00 -22.22
CA ALA A 705 29.76 -11.16 -21.72
C ALA A 705 29.90 -12.38 -22.64
N LEU A 706 29.87 -12.17 -23.95
CA LEU A 706 30.10 -13.21 -24.95
C LEU A 706 31.54 -13.74 -24.93
N ALA A 707 32.53 -12.87 -24.73
CA ALA A 707 33.93 -13.27 -24.58
C ALA A 707 34.12 -14.17 -23.35
N ALA A 708 33.48 -13.84 -22.22
CA ALA A 708 33.49 -14.69 -21.04
C ALA A 708 32.82 -16.05 -21.28
N LEU A 709 31.72 -16.10 -22.04
CA LEU A 709 31.08 -17.35 -22.46
C LEU A 709 32.02 -18.19 -23.33
N LEU A 710 32.68 -17.59 -24.33
CA LEU A 710 33.63 -18.28 -25.22
C LEU A 710 34.82 -18.87 -24.46
N ALA A 711 35.30 -18.17 -23.44
CA ALA A 711 36.41 -18.62 -22.61
C ALA A 711 36.08 -19.86 -21.78
N GLN A 712 34.83 -19.98 -21.33
CA GLN A 712 34.40 -20.98 -20.34
C GLN A 712 33.56 -22.12 -20.93
N HIS A 713 33.15 -22.04 -22.20
CA HIS A 713 32.25 -23.01 -22.82
C HIS A 713 32.96 -23.91 -23.85
N PRO A 714 33.42 -25.11 -23.45
CA PRO A 714 34.25 -25.95 -24.30
C PRO A 714 33.48 -26.66 -25.43
N SER A 715 32.15 -26.63 -25.43
CA SER A 715 31.34 -27.34 -26.45
C SER A 715 30.80 -26.44 -27.56
N LEU A 716 30.90 -25.11 -27.39
CA LEU A 716 30.49 -24.14 -28.39
C LEU A 716 31.40 -24.20 -29.62
N ALA A 717 30.86 -24.67 -30.74
CA ALA A 717 31.60 -24.91 -31.98
C ALA A 717 31.34 -23.84 -33.05
N ARG A 718 30.20 -23.14 -32.98
CA ARG A 718 29.80 -22.12 -33.95
C ARG A 718 29.18 -20.91 -33.28
N LEU A 719 29.71 -19.74 -33.61
CA LEU A 719 29.19 -18.43 -33.21
C LEU A 719 28.93 -17.62 -34.48
N GLU A 720 27.72 -17.07 -34.62
CA GLU A 720 27.36 -16.15 -35.69
C GLU A 720 26.89 -14.83 -35.07
N LEU A 721 27.54 -13.73 -35.42
CA LEU A 721 27.22 -12.39 -34.97
C LEU A 721 26.89 -11.52 -36.19
N GLY A 722 25.60 -11.33 -36.46
CA GLY A 722 25.12 -10.51 -37.58
C GLY A 722 24.72 -9.13 -37.12
N ASP A 723 25.63 -8.33 -36.55
CA ASP A 723 25.29 -7.02 -35.98
C ASP A 723 26.22 -5.89 -36.44
N GLY A 724 25.64 -4.73 -36.77
CA GLY A 724 26.38 -3.57 -37.28
C GLY A 724 27.02 -2.71 -36.20
N THR A 725 26.70 -2.96 -34.92
CA THR A 725 27.04 -2.06 -33.80
C THR A 725 28.19 -2.55 -32.91
N LEU A 726 28.86 -3.67 -33.25
CA LEU A 726 29.88 -4.29 -32.39
C LEU A 726 31.10 -3.38 -32.14
N GLY A 727 31.50 -2.59 -33.14
CA GLY A 727 32.65 -1.68 -33.08
C GLY A 727 34.01 -2.37 -32.86
N ASP A 728 35.11 -1.64 -33.02
CA ASP A 728 36.46 -2.18 -32.86
C ASP A 728 36.74 -2.67 -31.43
N SER A 729 36.19 -1.98 -30.43
CA SER A 729 36.35 -2.32 -29.02
C SER A 729 35.66 -3.65 -28.68
N GLY A 730 34.42 -3.84 -29.14
CA GLY A 730 33.68 -5.09 -28.97
C GLY A 730 34.38 -6.28 -29.64
N VAL A 731 34.91 -6.09 -30.85
CA VAL A 731 35.70 -7.13 -31.54
C VAL A 731 36.97 -7.49 -30.77
N ARG A 732 37.70 -6.51 -30.21
CA ARG A 732 38.88 -6.79 -29.38
C ARG A 732 38.54 -7.65 -28.16
N LEU A 733 37.41 -7.38 -27.50
CA LEU A 733 36.95 -8.17 -26.36
C LEU A 733 36.64 -9.62 -26.76
N LEU A 734 35.95 -9.82 -27.90
CA LEU A 734 35.69 -11.16 -28.43
C LEU A 734 37.00 -11.90 -28.75
N CYS A 735 37.98 -11.23 -29.35
CA CYS A 735 39.30 -11.80 -29.62
C CYS A 735 40.01 -12.27 -28.33
N GLN A 736 39.90 -11.53 -27.22
CA GLN A 736 40.46 -11.94 -25.93
C GLN A 736 39.83 -13.25 -25.41
N GLY A 737 38.52 -13.43 -25.61
CA GLY A 737 37.82 -14.67 -25.28
C GLY A 737 38.24 -15.85 -26.17
N LEU A 738 38.45 -15.61 -27.46
CA LEU A 738 38.91 -16.63 -28.42
C LEU A 738 40.35 -17.10 -28.17
N GLN A 739 41.20 -16.23 -27.62
CA GLN A 739 42.59 -16.58 -27.26
C GLN A 739 42.68 -17.49 -26.03
N GLN A 740 41.58 -17.68 -25.30
CA GLN A 740 41.59 -18.54 -24.12
C GLN A 740 41.73 -20.01 -24.52
N PRO A 741 42.58 -20.79 -23.83
CA PRO A 741 42.85 -22.18 -24.17
C PRO A 741 41.62 -23.10 -24.04
N GLY A 742 40.58 -22.67 -23.31
CA GLY A 742 39.31 -23.38 -23.18
C GLY A 742 38.37 -23.23 -24.40
N CYS A 743 38.64 -22.27 -25.28
CA CYS A 743 37.78 -22.00 -26.43
C CYS A 743 37.97 -23.07 -27.52
N ARG A 744 36.87 -23.73 -27.93
CA ARG A 744 36.88 -24.76 -28.99
C ARG A 744 36.07 -24.36 -30.23
N LEU A 745 35.88 -23.06 -30.42
CA LEU A 745 35.11 -22.52 -31.53
C LEU A 745 35.77 -22.90 -32.87
N ARG A 746 34.99 -23.45 -33.80
CA ARG A 746 35.45 -23.84 -35.15
C ARG A 746 34.99 -22.89 -36.23
N VAL A 747 33.82 -22.27 -36.02
CA VAL A 747 33.19 -21.37 -36.98
C VAL A 747 32.82 -20.08 -36.26
N LEU A 748 33.40 -18.97 -36.70
CA LEU A 748 32.99 -17.61 -36.36
C LEU A 748 32.51 -16.94 -37.66
N ARG A 749 31.32 -16.36 -37.65
CA ARG A 749 30.77 -15.60 -38.79
C ARG A 749 30.26 -14.25 -38.35
#